data_AF-A0A8X7SCG4-F1
#
_entry.id   AF-A0A8X7SCG4-F1
#
_cell.length_a   1.000
_cell.length_b   1.000
_cell.length_c   1.000
_cell.angle_alpha   90.00
_cell.angle_beta   90.00
_cell.angle_gamma   90.00
#
_symmetry.space_group_name_H-M   'P 1'
#
loop_
_entity.id
_entity.type
_entity.pdbx_description
1 polymer ?
#
loop_
_entity_poly.entity_id
_entity_poly.type
_entity_poly.pdbx_seq_one_letter_code
_entity_poly.pdbx_strand_id
1 'polypeptide(L)'
;MAKTLLLLSLLLCSFIIDLEASHQDLNQPYRTGYHFQPSSNWMNDPNGPMVYKGIYHLFYQYNPYGAVWDVRIVWGHSTSLDLVNWTPQPPAFSPSQPSDINGCWSGSVTILPNGTPVILYTGIDQNKSQVQNVAVPINVSDPYLREWSKSPGNPLMAPDAVNGIDPDRFRDPTTAWLGHDGEWRVIVGSSTDDRRGLAVLYKSRDFFNWTQATKPLHHEDLTGMWECPDFFPVSLTGTDGVETSSFGEVKHVLKVSLIETLHDYYTIGSYNREKDVYVPDHGFVQDGSAPRLDYGKYYASKTFYDDVKKRRILWGWVNESSPAKDDIEKGWSGLQSFPRKIWLGESGIELLQWPIEEIETLRESQVKWDNKVLKAGSTIQVPGVTAAQADVDVSFKVKDLEKADVIEPSWTDPQRICSQEDLSVKSGLGPFGLMVLASNDMEEYTSVYFRIFRSNDTDKKTKYVVLMCSDQSRSSLNEENDKATFGAFVAIDPSHETISLRTLIDHSIVESYGGGGKVCITSRVYPKLAIGENANLFVFNKGTQNVDVLSLSAWSLKSAQINGETVQPFSDEEIISSMKTQLPYDYYYLKYCKPPKILNTGENLGELFLDNEEMEVILQRTNMASFKGSYEGDLIQSNTVPQEIQEGKEIVFTYDVTFKESEIKWGLEVGHIFCSWTMIKSTGFRFLSGMVAMIMMRTLYKDISNYNQLETEDDAQEETGWKLVHGDFFRTHESFPVTCLHKMFKGNECKRIALKTAFIFPGILFAIFFVVNTHIWGEQSSGAIPFGTMFALFCLWFGISVLLIFIGSYPTSVTKSQLSRIRSKTKKIPRQVPEQPWYMKPEITDVLCYFLPALWTVVKITTGGGELT
;
A
#
# COMPACT_ATOMS: atom_id res chain seq x y z
N MET A 1 1.93 23.14 43.00
CA MET A 1 1.30 21.84 42.70
C MET A 1 0.34 21.91 41.51
N ALA A 2 -0.46 22.97 41.33
CA ALA A 2 -1.36 23.14 40.17
C ALA A 2 -0.66 23.16 38.78
N LYS A 3 0.56 23.72 38.67
CA LYS A 3 1.32 23.75 37.38
C LYS A 3 1.88 22.38 36.96
N THR A 4 2.16 21.49 37.91
CA THR A 4 2.68 20.15 37.62
C THR A 4 1.57 19.21 37.17
N LEU A 5 0.35 19.39 37.69
CA LEU A 5 -0.83 18.67 37.20
C LEU A 5 -1.25 19.11 35.79
N LEU A 6 -1.11 20.40 35.45
CA LEU A 6 -1.43 20.92 34.12
C LEU A 6 -0.46 20.42 33.03
N LEU A 7 0.83 20.28 33.37
CA LEU A 7 1.84 19.74 32.45
C LEU A 7 1.63 18.24 32.21
N LEU A 8 1.25 17.50 33.26
CA LEU A 8 0.92 16.08 33.14
C LEU A 8 -0.37 15.86 32.34
N SER A 9 -1.39 16.71 32.49
CA SER A 9 -2.62 16.62 31.71
C SER A 9 -2.42 16.99 30.25
N LEU A 10 -1.55 17.96 29.94
CA LEU A 10 -1.20 18.32 28.56
C LEU A 10 -0.35 17.22 27.88
N LEU A 11 0.56 16.58 28.61
CA LEU A 11 1.34 15.43 28.12
C LEU A 11 0.49 14.16 27.94
N LEU A 12 -0.53 13.97 28.77
CA LEU A 12 -1.48 12.85 28.64
C LEU A 12 -2.50 13.09 27.52
N CYS A 13 -2.95 14.33 27.28
CA CYS A 13 -3.79 14.65 26.12
C CYS A 13 -3.05 14.51 24.79
N SER A 14 -1.75 14.85 24.74
CA SER A 14 -0.94 14.65 23.52
C SER A 14 -0.67 13.17 23.24
N PHE A 15 -0.55 12.34 24.28
CA PHE A 15 -0.44 10.87 24.12
C PHE A 15 -1.76 10.18 23.70
N ILE A 16 -2.91 10.78 23.97
CA ILE A 16 -4.22 10.25 23.57
C ILE A 16 -4.56 10.64 22.13
N ILE A 17 -4.13 11.82 21.67
CA ILE A 17 -4.34 12.27 20.28
C ILE A 17 -3.52 11.42 19.28
N ASP A 18 -2.34 10.90 19.66
CA ASP A 18 -1.53 10.05 18.78
C ASP A 18 -1.98 8.58 18.70
N LEU A 19 -2.88 8.11 19.57
CA LEU A 19 -3.42 6.73 19.53
C LEU A 19 -4.80 6.61 18.88
N GLU A 20 -5.48 7.73 18.62
CA GLU A 20 -6.77 7.78 17.91
C GLU A 20 -6.63 7.94 16.39
N ALA A 21 -5.42 8.10 15.86
CA ALA A 21 -5.17 8.34 14.42
C ALA A 21 -5.01 7.07 13.54
N SER A 22 -5.31 5.85 14.04
CA SER A 22 -5.18 4.61 13.24
C SER A 22 -6.50 3.92 12.88
N HIS A 23 -7.64 4.58 13.09
CA HIS A 23 -8.93 4.10 12.58
C HIS A 23 -9.70 5.25 11.90
N GLN A 24 -9.20 5.71 10.76
CA GLN A 24 -10.05 6.43 9.80
C GLN A 24 -10.57 5.45 8.76
N ASP A 25 -11.78 4.96 9.03
CA ASP A 25 -12.68 4.41 8.03
C ASP A 25 -13.22 5.59 7.20
N LEU A 26 -12.45 6.06 6.21
CA LEU A 26 -12.85 7.10 5.26
C LEU A 26 -12.79 6.53 3.84
N ASN A 27 -13.91 6.63 3.14
CA ASN A 27 -14.05 6.37 1.70
C ASN A 27 -12.86 6.99 0.93
N GLN A 28 -12.04 6.18 0.26
CA GLN A 28 -10.83 6.59 -0.47
C GLN A 28 -11.08 6.55 -2.00
N PRO A 29 -11.92 7.45 -2.56
CA PRO A 29 -12.42 7.35 -3.92
C PRO A 29 -11.36 7.54 -5.01
N TYR A 30 -10.20 8.09 -4.66
CA TYR A 30 -9.14 8.44 -5.60
C TYR A 30 -7.97 7.45 -5.57
N ARG A 31 -7.97 6.50 -4.63
CA ARG A 31 -6.96 5.43 -4.62
C ARG A 31 -7.20 4.52 -5.80
N THR A 32 -6.12 4.16 -6.44
CA THR A 32 -6.13 3.33 -7.64
C THR A 32 -6.39 1.87 -7.28
N GLY A 33 -7.03 1.14 -8.18
CA GLY A 33 -7.30 -0.28 -8.03
C GLY A 33 -6.17 -1.16 -8.55
N TYR A 34 -5.36 -0.69 -9.50
CA TYR A 34 -4.30 -1.50 -10.11
C TYR A 34 -2.99 -0.76 -10.42
N HIS A 35 -2.90 0.55 -10.21
CA HIS A 35 -1.61 1.26 -10.26
C HIS A 35 -0.83 1.10 -8.96
N PHE A 36 0.49 1.03 -9.07
CA PHE A 36 1.32 0.87 -7.89
C PHE A 36 1.30 2.15 -7.03
N GLN A 37 1.00 1.97 -5.74
CA GLN A 37 1.11 2.99 -4.71
C GLN A 37 1.36 2.33 -3.33
N PRO A 38 2.03 3.02 -2.38
CA PRO A 38 2.12 2.54 -1.01
C PRO A 38 0.74 2.56 -0.34
N SER A 39 0.59 1.84 0.79
CA SER A 39 -0.65 1.80 1.57
C SER A 39 -1.12 3.21 2.00
N SER A 40 -0.20 4.11 2.31
CA SER A 40 -0.42 5.51 2.64
C SER A 40 0.83 6.34 2.39
N ASN A 41 0.78 7.64 2.71
CA ASN A 41 1.88 8.61 2.67
C ASN A 41 2.38 8.99 1.26
N TRP A 42 3.48 9.75 1.21
CA TRP A 42 4.07 10.28 0.00
C TRP A 42 4.99 9.26 -0.70
N MET A 43 4.84 9.14 -2.01
CA MET A 43 5.75 8.45 -2.92
C MET A 43 6.12 9.36 -4.10
N ASN A 44 7.38 9.29 -4.53
CA ASN A 44 7.82 9.89 -5.79
C ASN A 44 8.60 8.92 -6.69
N ASP A 45 9.84 9.22 -7.01
CA ASP A 45 10.63 8.60 -8.07
C ASP A 45 10.65 7.05 -7.95
N PRO A 46 10.44 6.31 -9.04
CA PRO A 46 10.77 4.89 -9.08
C PRO A 46 12.29 4.72 -8.95
N ASN A 47 12.71 3.86 -8.02
CA ASN A 47 14.12 3.62 -7.71
C ASN A 47 14.48 2.17 -7.98
N GLY A 48 15.65 1.97 -8.61
CA GLY A 48 16.22 0.65 -8.83
C GLY A 48 15.27 -0.46 -9.32
N PRO A 49 14.35 -0.21 -10.27
CA PRO A 49 13.50 -1.29 -10.76
C PRO A 49 14.38 -2.39 -11.38
N MET A 50 14.09 -3.65 -11.10
CA MET A 50 14.87 -4.78 -11.61
C MET A 50 14.08 -6.09 -11.59
N VAL A 51 14.63 -7.11 -12.25
CA VAL A 51 14.26 -8.51 -12.05
C VAL A 51 15.44 -9.27 -11.46
N TYR A 52 15.21 -10.04 -10.40
CA TYR A 52 16.22 -10.87 -9.74
C TYR A 52 15.61 -12.23 -9.41
N LYS A 53 16.24 -13.32 -9.88
CA LYS A 53 15.77 -14.70 -9.66
C LYS A 53 14.28 -14.92 -10.01
N GLY A 54 13.81 -14.25 -11.06
CA GLY A 54 12.42 -14.33 -11.51
C GLY A 54 11.42 -13.53 -10.67
N ILE A 55 11.88 -12.71 -9.72
CA ILE A 55 11.06 -11.78 -8.94
C ILE A 55 11.37 -10.35 -9.40
N TYR A 56 10.33 -9.57 -9.67
CA TYR A 56 10.45 -8.16 -9.95
C TYR A 56 10.55 -7.37 -8.64
N HIS A 57 11.47 -6.42 -8.58
CA HIS A 57 11.64 -5.52 -7.45
C HIS A 57 11.36 -4.10 -7.93
N LEU A 58 10.56 -3.38 -7.14
CA LEU A 58 10.37 -1.95 -7.28
C LEU A 58 10.75 -1.31 -5.96
N PHE A 59 11.71 -0.39 -6.02
CA PHE A 59 11.96 0.56 -4.95
C PHE A 59 11.40 1.91 -5.37
N TYR A 60 11.20 2.80 -4.40
CA TYR A 60 10.66 4.12 -4.66
C TYR A 60 11.02 5.05 -3.51
N GLN A 61 11.20 6.33 -3.82
CA GLN A 61 11.31 7.34 -2.77
C GLN A 61 10.00 7.37 -1.98
N TYR A 62 10.11 7.23 -0.66
CA TYR A 62 8.98 7.12 0.26
C TYR A 62 9.20 7.98 1.50
N ASN A 63 8.16 8.72 1.92
CA ASN A 63 8.14 9.35 3.23
C ASN A 63 7.31 8.49 4.20
N PRO A 64 7.92 7.86 5.22
CA PRO A 64 7.17 7.06 6.18
C PRO A 64 6.37 7.90 7.19
N TYR A 65 6.53 9.22 7.19
CA TYR A 65 5.99 10.12 8.22
C TYR A 65 4.83 11.00 7.75
N GLY A 66 4.51 11.02 6.45
CA GLY A 66 3.38 11.83 5.97
C GLY A 66 3.21 11.87 4.46
N ALA A 67 2.13 12.52 4.04
CA ALA A 67 1.69 12.63 2.64
C ALA A 67 2.32 13.79 1.85
N VAL A 68 3.41 14.38 2.35
CA VAL A 68 4.19 15.42 1.67
C VAL A 68 5.67 15.03 1.64
N TRP A 69 6.43 15.59 0.69
CA TRP A 69 7.88 15.37 0.64
C TRP A 69 8.57 15.91 1.91
N ASP A 70 9.57 15.19 2.41
CA ASP A 70 10.39 15.56 3.57
C ASP A 70 11.83 15.08 3.37
N VAL A 71 12.81 15.69 4.03
CA VAL A 71 14.24 15.33 3.87
C VAL A 71 14.54 13.89 4.28
N ARG A 72 13.72 13.27 5.14
CA ARG A 72 13.90 11.89 5.61
C ARG A 72 13.34 10.84 4.63
N ILE A 73 13.44 11.09 3.32
CA ILE A 73 13.10 10.09 2.30
C ILE A 73 13.92 8.80 2.51
N VAL A 74 13.21 7.68 2.41
CA VAL A 74 13.76 6.31 2.41
C VAL A 74 13.45 5.62 1.10
N TRP A 75 14.09 4.48 0.84
CA TRP A 75 13.71 3.60 -0.27
C TRP A 75 12.64 2.62 0.21
N GLY A 76 11.38 2.90 -0.13
CA GLY A 76 10.30 1.91 -0.03
C GLY A 76 10.59 0.73 -0.94
N HIS A 77 10.03 -0.45 -0.64
CA HIS A 77 10.33 -1.68 -1.36
C HIS A 77 9.10 -2.56 -1.51
N SER A 78 8.84 -3.03 -2.72
CA SER A 78 7.84 -4.05 -3.01
C SER A 78 8.35 -5.03 -4.05
N THR A 79 7.81 -6.24 -4.02
CA THR A 79 8.18 -7.33 -4.94
C THR A 79 6.96 -7.90 -5.64
N SER A 80 7.13 -8.32 -6.89
CA SER A 80 6.06 -8.89 -7.71
C SER A 80 6.56 -10.06 -8.54
N LEU A 81 5.65 -10.95 -8.96
CA LEU A 81 5.93 -12.02 -9.93
C LEU A 81 5.43 -11.68 -11.35
N ASP A 82 4.60 -10.65 -11.49
CA ASP A 82 3.88 -10.32 -12.73
C ASP A 82 3.86 -8.81 -13.04
N LEU A 83 4.51 -7.98 -12.22
CA LEU A 83 4.50 -6.50 -12.26
C LEU A 83 3.11 -5.87 -12.03
N VAL A 84 2.11 -6.66 -11.66
CA VAL A 84 0.72 -6.21 -11.41
C VAL A 84 0.38 -6.33 -9.93
N ASN A 85 0.63 -7.49 -9.33
CA ASN A 85 0.38 -7.76 -7.93
C ASN A 85 1.67 -7.60 -7.12
N TRP A 86 1.64 -6.75 -6.10
CA TRP A 86 2.79 -6.30 -5.33
C TRP A 86 2.66 -6.67 -3.86
N THR A 87 3.67 -7.38 -3.37
CA THR A 87 3.83 -7.70 -1.95
C THR A 87 4.74 -6.65 -1.30
N PRO A 88 4.32 -6.02 -0.20
CA PRO A 88 5.12 -5.02 0.49
C PRO A 88 6.32 -5.70 1.17
N GLN A 89 7.47 -5.05 1.14
CA GLN A 89 8.65 -5.41 1.91
C GLN A 89 8.99 -4.28 2.89
N PRO A 90 9.75 -4.53 3.96
CA PRO A 90 10.32 -3.45 4.76
C PRO A 90 11.12 -2.48 3.85
N PRO A 91 11.18 -1.17 4.18
CA PRO A 91 12.04 -0.25 3.46
C PRO A 91 13.46 -0.81 3.34
N ALA A 92 14.03 -0.79 2.14
CA ALA A 92 15.28 -1.46 1.83
C ALA A 92 16.44 -0.90 2.65
N PHE A 93 16.44 0.43 2.82
CA PHE A 93 17.33 1.16 3.72
C PHE A 93 16.82 2.59 3.97
N SER A 94 17.23 3.12 5.11
CA SER A 94 16.95 4.48 5.60
C SER A 94 18.26 5.20 5.94
N PRO A 95 18.29 6.54 6.07
CA PRO A 95 19.47 7.29 6.49
C PRO A 95 20.18 6.65 7.70
N SER A 96 21.48 6.34 7.56
CA SER A 96 22.20 5.58 8.59
C SER A 96 23.73 5.79 8.61
N GLN A 97 24.30 6.42 7.59
CA GLN A 97 25.73 6.70 7.49
C GLN A 97 25.97 8.21 7.26
N PRO A 98 27.15 8.76 7.57
CA PRO A 98 27.43 10.19 7.36
C PRO A 98 27.15 10.71 5.95
N SER A 99 27.27 9.85 4.93
CA SER A 99 27.08 10.18 3.51
C SER A 99 25.60 10.17 3.06
N ASP A 100 24.67 9.77 3.91
CA ASP A 100 23.23 9.76 3.60
C ASP A 100 22.32 10.16 4.77
N ILE A 101 22.92 10.73 5.83
CA ILE A 101 22.25 11.03 7.10
C ILE A 101 21.05 11.97 6.95
N ASN A 102 21.06 12.80 5.89
CA ASN A 102 20.02 13.79 5.61
C ASN A 102 19.06 13.35 4.49
N GLY A 103 19.12 12.10 4.02
CA GLY A 103 18.20 11.57 3.02
C GLY A 103 18.83 10.52 2.11
N CYS A 104 18.04 9.51 1.72
CA CYS A 104 18.39 8.52 0.70
C CYS A 104 17.55 8.80 -0.56
N TRP A 105 18.11 9.57 -1.50
CA TRP A 105 17.46 9.98 -2.74
C TRP A 105 17.60 8.91 -3.84
N SER A 106 17.20 9.26 -5.06
CA SER A 106 17.03 8.35 -6.18
C SER A 106 18.32 7.68 -6.64
N GLY A 107 18.14 6.59 -7.37
CA GLY A 107 19.22 5.73 -7.82
C GLY A 107 18.72 4.54 -8.64
N SER A 108 19.66 3.68 -9.01
CA SER A 108 19.40 2.56 -9.91
C SER A 108 20.11 1.29 -9.42
N VAL A 109 19.62 0.13 -9.89
CA VAL A 109 20.24 -1.17 -9.62
C VAL A 109 20.99 -1.64 -10.86
N THR A 110 22.19 -2.15 -10.67
CA THR A 110 22.96 -2.88 -11.69
C THR A 110 23.12 -4.34 -11.26
N ILE A 111 22.83 -5.27 -12.16
CA ILE A 111 23.14 -6.70 -11.95
C ILE A 111 24.56 -6.95 -12.46
N LEU A 112 25.48 -7.29 -11.57
CA LEU A 112 26.86 -7.61 -11.94
C LEU A 112 26.95 -8.95 -12.70
N PRO A 113 28.03 -9.23 -13.45
CA PRO A 113 28.22 -10.48 -14.20
C PRO A 113 28.11 -11.77 -13.37
N ASN A 114 28.38 -11.70 -12.06
CA ASN A 114 28.21 -12.83 -11.14
C ASN A 114 26.76 -13.03 -10.66
N GLY A 115 25.82 -12.20 -11.15
CA GLY A 115 24.42 -12.18 -10.77
C GLY A 115 24.09 -11.34 -9.55
N THR A 116 25.05 -10.72 -8.87
CA THR A 116 24.78 -9.91 -7.67
C THR A 116 24.17 -8.56 -8.04
N PRO A 117 22.99 -8.19 -7.52
CA PRO A 117 22.44 -6.85 -7.67
C PRO A 117 23.18 -5.86 -6.77
N VAL A 118 23.50 -4.68 -7.29
CA VAL A 118 24.15 -3.58 -6.56
C VAL A 118 23.40 -2.28 -6.82
N ILE A 119 23.09 -1.55 -5.76
CA ILE A 119 22.43 -0.23 -5.83
C ILE A 119 23.50 0.86 -5.82
N LEU A 120 23.39 1.78 -6.77
CA LEU A 120 23.97 3.12 -6.66
C LEU A 120 22.83 4.11 -6.41
N TYR A 121 22.98 4.97 -5.41
CA TYR A 121 21.98 5.96 -5.04
C TYR A 121 22.61 7.26 -4.55
N THR A 122 21.87 8.35 -4.62
CA THR A 122 22.30 9.62 -4.05
C THR A 122 21.93 9.69 -2.57
N GLY A 123 22.91 9.94 -1.70
CA GLY A 123 22.67 10.33 -0.32
C GLY A 123 22.96 11.81 -0.09
N ILE A 124 22.34 12.37 0.95
CA ILE A 124 22.62 13.72 1.41
C ILE A 124 23.53 13.62 2.64
N ASP A 125 24.76 14.12 2.50
CA ASP A 125 25.78 14.02 3.54
C ASP A 125 25.56 15.01 4.70
N GLN A 126 26.43 14.99 5.71
CA GLN A 126 26.39 15.91 6.86
C GLN A 126 26.47 17.40 6.48
N ASN A 127 27.12 17.71 5.36
CA ASN A 127 27.26 19.07 4.82
C ASN A 127 26.11 19.44 3.86
N LYS A 128 25.09 18.58 3.76
CA LYS A 128 23.95 18.70 2.83
C LYS A 128 24.34 18.59 1.35
N SER A 129 25.52 18.07 1.06
CA SER A 129 25.97 17.81 -0.31
C SER A 129 25.36 16.51 -0.84
N GLN A 130 25.04 16.49 -2.14
CA GLN A 130 24.58 15.31 -2.84
C GLN A 130 25.79 14.45 -3.24
N VAL A 131 25.84 13.21 -2.73
CA VAL A 131 26.96 12.28 -2.94
C VAL A 131 26.44 10.91 -3.35
N GLN A 132 27.23 10.14 -4.09
CA GLN A 132 26.81 8.84 -4.62
C GLN A 132 27.33 7.70 -3.74
N ASN A 133 26.41 6.89 -3.26
CA ASN A 133 26.64 5.80 -2.33
C ASN A 133 26.36 4.45 -3.01
N VAL A 134 26.94 3.38 -2.47
CA VAL A 134 26.66 2.00 -2.87
C VAL A 134 26.02 1.21 -1.74
N ALA A 135 25.05 0.37 -2.10
CA ALA A 135 24.48 -0.65 -1.22
C ALA A 135 24.43 -2.01 -1.93
N VAL A 136 24.70 -3.07 -1.18
CA VAL A 136 24.70 -4.46 -1.65
C VAL A 136 23.78 -5.31 -0.76
N PRO A 137 23.11 -6.34 -1.28
CA PRO A 137 22.27 -7.19 -0.47
C PRO A 137 23.09 -7.95 0.58
N ILE A 138 22.59 -8.05 1.81
CA ILE A 138 23.23 -8.83 2.89
C ILE A 138 23.15 -10.32 2.56
N ASN A 139 22.01 -10.77 2.05
CA ASN A 139 21.76 -12.15 1.71
C ASN A 139 21.29 -12.28 0.26
N VAL A 140 22.22 -12.54 -0.67
CA VAL A 140 21.90 -12.83 -2.08
C VAL A 140 21.03 -14.08 -2.27
N SER A 141 20.91 -14.94 -1.25
CA SER A 141 20.03 -16.12 -1.32
C SER A 141 18.57 -15.77 -1.02
N ASP A 142 18.30 -14.65 -0.33
CA ASP A 142 16.94 -14.15 -0.12
C ASP A 142 16.37 -13.64 -1.46
N PRO A 143 15.37 -14.30 -2.04
CA PRO A 143 14.84 -13.88 -3.34
C PRO A 143 14.12 -12.53 -3.25
N TYR A 144 13.71 -12.11 -2.05
CA TYR A 144 13.06 -10.82 -1.82
C TYR A 144 14.05 -9.69 -1.52
N LEU A 145 15.33 -9.97 -1.28
CA LEU A 145 16.39 -8.98 -1.02
C LEU A 145 15.98 -7.91 0.00
N ARG A 146 15.49 -8.34 1.16
CA ARG A 146 14.91 -7.43 2.18
C ARG A 146 15.94 -6.58 2.92
N GLU A 147 17.18 -7.05 3.00
CA GLU A 147 18.23 -6.39 3.78
C GLU A 147 19.41 -5.99 2.90
N TRP A 148 19.81 -4.73 3.02
CA TRP A 148 20.91 -4.14 2.27
C TRP A 148 21.99 -3.57 3.21
N SER A 149 23.25 -3.84 2.88
CA SER A 149 24.41 -3.28 3.56
C SER A 149 25.00 -2.16 2.72
N LYS A 150 25.21 -1.00 3.35
CA LYS A 150 25.87 0.15 2.74
C LYS A 150 27.37 0.06 2.99
N SER A 151 28.17 0.30 1.95
CA SER A 151 29.64 0.22 2.05
C SER A 151 30.19 1.22 3.08
N PRO A 152 31.12 0.81 3.97
CA PRO A 152 31.85 1.74 4.83
C PRO A 152 32.72 2.74 4.04
N GLY A 153 33.01 2.45 2.77
CA GLY A 153 33.76 3.34 1.87
C GLY A 153 32.90 4.42 1.21
N ASN A 154 31.63 4.55 1.58
CA ASN A 154 30.75 5.59 1.08
C ASN A 154 31.17 7.00 1.59
N PRO A 155 30.97 8.06 0.79
CA PRO A 155 30.48 8.03 -0.60
C PRO A 155 31.56 7.59 -1.59
N LEU A 156 31.15 6.94 -2.70
CA LEU A 156 32.06 6.51 -3.76
C LEU A 156 32.39 7.61 -4.77
N MET A 157 31.45 8.54 -4.98
CA MET A 157 31.61 9.69 -5.88
C MET A 157 31.02 10.91 -5.18
N ALA A 158 31.81 11.98 -5.05
CA ALA A 158 31.39 13.17 -4.33
C ALA A 158 31.84 14.45 -5.07
N PRO A 159 31.07 15.54 -4.99
CA PRO A 159 31.50 16.87 -5.40
C PRO A 159 32.69 17.32 -4.55
N ASP A 160 33.74 17.84 -5.20
CA ASP A 160 34.92 18.37 -4.52
C ASP A 160 35.57 19.53 -5.31
N ALA A 161 36.57 20.17 -4.73
CA ALA A 161 37.26 21.30 -5.35
C ALA A 161 38.08 20.92 -6.60
N VAL A 162 38.40 19.63 -6.79
CA VAL A 162 39.19 19.13 -7.94
C VAL A 162 38.29 18.89 -9.14
N ASN A 163 37.14 18.26 -8.94
CA ASN A 163 36.16 18.03 -9.99
C ASN A 163 35.27 19.24 -10.29
N GLY A 164 35.13 20.16 -9.33
CA GLY A 164 34.35 21.39 -9.51
C GLY A 164 32.86 21.15 -9.74
N ILE A 165 32.33 20.00 -9.33
CA ILE A 165 30.90 19.69 -9.39
C ILE A 165 30.19 20.49 -8.28
N ASP A 166 29.00 21.02 -8.59
CA ASP A 166 28.17 21.73 -7.63
C ASP A 166 27.54 20.72 -6.63
N PRO A 167 27.73 20.90 -5.30
CA PRO A 167 27.22 19.98 -4.28
C PRO A 167 25.69 19.86 -4.23
N ASP A 168 24.94 20.83 -4.74
CA ASP A 168 23.47 20.82 -4.76
C ASP A 168 22.90 20.31 -6.10
N ARG A 169 23.77 19.97 -7.06
CA ARG A 169 23.38 19.60 -8.44
C ARG A 169 24.17 18.38 -8.91
N PHE A 170 24.10 17.28 -8.17
CA PHE A 170 24.78 16.03 -8.51
C PHE A 170 24.05 14.80 -7.97
N ARG A 171 23.11 14.24 -8.74
CA ARG A 171 22.21 13.18 -8.25
C ARG A 171 21.73 12.19 -9.32
N ASP A 172 21.12 11.13 -8.83
CA ASP A 172 20.37 10.12 -9.57
C ASP A 172 21.25 9.24 -10.49
N PRO A 173 22.19 8.47 -9.94
CA PRO A 173 23.05 7.58 -10.73
C PRO A 173 22.23 6.55 -11.50
N THR A 174 22.60 6.31 -12.76
CA THR A 174 21.91 5.36 -13.64
C THR A 174 22.26 3.91 -13.33
N THR A 175 21.54 2.99 -13.97
CA THR A 175 22.06 1.63 -14.14
C THR A 175 23.37 1.73 -14.91
N ALA A 176 24.40 1.05 -14.43
CA ALA A 176 25.72 1.06 -15.05
C ALA A 176 25.77 0.06 -16.21
N TRP A 177 26.66 0.31 -17.18
CA TRP A 177 26.93 -0.62 -18.28
C TRP A 177 28.42 -0.95 -18.37
N LEU A 178 28.72 -2.21 -18.71
CA LEU A 178 30.09 -2.69 -18.84
C LEU A 178 30.58 -2.43 -20.26
N GLY A 179 31.75 -1.79 -20.41
CA GLY A 179 32.41 -1.59 -21.71
C GLY A 179 33.27 -2.77 -22.16
N HIS A 180 33.67 -2.76 -23.44
CA HIS A 180 34.53 -3.81 -24.03
C HIS A 180 35.95 -3.82 -23.45
N ASP A 181 36.38 -2.71 -22.87
CA ASP A 181 37.65 -2.53 -22.15
C ASP A 181 37.60 -3.12 -20.72
N GLY A 182 36.47 -3.69 -20.31
CA GLY A 182 36.26 -4.25 -18.98
C GLY A 182 36.01 -3.20 -17.89
N GLU A 183 35.72 -1.94 -18.26
CA GLU A 183 35.38 -0.88 -17.31
C GLU A 183 33.88 -0.58 -17.33
N TRP A 184 33.26 -0.52 -16.16
CA TRP A 184 31.92 0.01 -15.97
C TRP A 184 31.87 1.50 -16.29
N ARG A 185 30.74 1.94 -16.82
CA ARG A 185 30.33 3.34 -16.92
C ARG A 185 29.05 3.55 -16.14
N VAL A 186 28.93 4.71 -15.53
CA VAL A 186 27.67 5.23 -14.95
C VAL A 186 27.60 6.72 -15.22
N ILE A 187 26.39 7.25 -15.46
CA ILE A 187 26.17 8.69 -15.51
C ILE A 187 25.37 9.15 -14.30
N VAL A 188 25.63 10.39 -13.89
CA VAL A 188 24.94 11.09 -12.81
C VAL A 188 24.47 12.43 -13.37
N GLY A 189 23.22 12.80 -13.04
CA GLY A 189 22.62 14.05 -13.46
C GLY A 189 23.27 15.24 -12.75
N SER A 190 23.56 16.29 -13.48
CA SER A 190 24.17 17.51 -12.94
C SER A 190 23.85 18.73 -13.81
N SER A 191 24.23 19.91 -13.34
CA SER A 191 24.33 21.11 -14.17
C SER A 191 25.35 22.09 -13.63
N THR A 192 25.77 23.02 -14.48
CA THR A 192 26.65 24.13 -14.14
C THR A 192 25.85 25.40 -13.85
N ASP A 193 26.52 26.41 -13.28
CA ASP A 193 25.89 27.70 -12.94
C ASP A 193 25.36 28.49 -14.15
N ASP A 194 25.94 28.29 -15.34
CA ASP A 194 25.44 28.85 -16.60
C ASP A 194 24.28 28.04 -17.21
N ARG A 195 23.64 27.19 -16.41
CA ARG A 195 22.45 26.38 -16.76
C ARG A 195 22.69 25.36 -17.87
N ARG A 196 23.91 24.85 -18.03
CA ARG A 196 24.19 23.70 -18.89
C ARG A 196 23.89 22.41 -18.13
N GLY A 197 22.98 21.60 -18.67
CA GLY A 197 22.69 20.27 -18.15
C GLY A 197 23.76 19.26 -18.53
N LEU A 198 24.08 18.33 -17.62
CA LEU A 198 25.19 17.41 -17.77
C LEU A 198 24.78 15.98 -17.42
N ALA A 199 25.21 15.03 -18.25
CA ALA A 199 25.31 13.61 -17.88
C ALA A 199 26.77 13.32 -17.50
N VAL A 200 27.13 13.56 -16.23
CA VAL A 200 28.51 13.40 -15.74
C VAL A 200 28.89 11.93 -15.74
N LEU A 201 29.91 11.57 -16.50
CA LEU A 201 30.34 10.19 -16.70
C LEU A 201 31.42 9.79 -15.70
N TYR A 202 31.26 8.63 -15.07
CA TYR A 202 32.26 7.97 -14.24
C TYR A 202 32.60 6.59 -14.78
N LYS A 203 33.84 6.14 -14.54
CA LYS A 203 34.36 4.83 -14.92
C LYS A 203 34.89 4.05 -13.72
N SER A 204 34.72 2.72 -13.71
CA SER A 204 35.28 1.84 -12.67
C SER A 204 35.59 0.45 -13.19
N ARG A 205 36.65 -0.20 -12.67
CA ARG A 205 36.96 -1.62 -12.98
C ARG A 205 36.29 -2.61 -12.03
N ASP A 206 36.03 -2.17 -10.80
CA ASP A 206 35.59 -3.03 -9.70
C ASP A 206 34.21 -2.64 -9.15
N PHE A 207 33.59 -1.58 -9.68
CA PHE A 207 32.31 -1.01 -9.25
C PHE A 207 32.36 -0.21 -7.93
N PHE A 208 33.52 -0.15 -7.26
CA PHE A 208 33.68 0.54 -5.98
C PHE A 208 34.60 1.77 -6.09
N ASN A 209 35.65 1.68 -6.89
CA ASN A 209 36.57 2.78 -7.15
C ASN A 209 36.18 3.46 -8.46
N TRP A 210 35.55 4.63 -8.38
CA TRP A 210 35.08 5.38 -9.53
C TRP A 210 35.99 6.57 -9.83
N THR A 211 36.30 6.77 -11.11
CA THR A 211 37.05 7.93 -11.60
C THR A 211 36.19 8.70 -12.59
N GLN A 212 36.04 10.00 -12.38
CA GLN A 212 35.30 10.86 -13.30
C GLN A 212 36.01 10.92 -14.65
N ALA A 213 35.24 10.81 -15.74
CA ALA A 213 35.75 11.03 -17.08
C ALA A 213 36.00 12.52 -17.33
N THR A 214 36.99 12.84 -18.16
CA THR A 214 37.33 14.24 -18.50
C THR A 214 36.23 15.02 -19.22
N LYS A 215 35.26 14.32 -19.82
CA LYS A 215 34.09 14.88 -20.50
C LYS A 215 32.84 14.15 -20.02
N PRO A 216 31.69 14.86 -19.92
CA PRO A 216 30.41 14.20 -19.71
C PRO A 216 30.07 13.31 -20.92
N LEU A 217 29.17 12.34 -20.71
CA LEU A 217 28.66 11.51 -21.81
C LEU A 217 27.94 12.39 -22.85
N HIS A 218 27.16 13.35 -22.37
CA HIS A 218 26.45 14.35 -23.15
C HIS A 218 26.16 15.59 -22.28
N HIS A 219 25.88 16.72 -22.91
CA HIS A 219 25.47 17.97 -22.27
C HIS A 219 24.62 18.79 -23.23
N GLU A 220 23.81 19.70 -22.70
CA GLU A 220 23.11 20.70 -23.50
C GLU A 220 23.02 22.03 -22.75
N ASP A 221 23.13 23.12 -23.49
CA ASP A 221 23.08 24.47 -22.94
C ASP A 221 21.65 24.91 -22.61
N LEU A 222 21.49 25.74 -21.57
CA LEU A 222 20.22 26.37 -21.20
C LEU A 222 19.07 25.42 -20.80
N THR A 223 19.36 24.16 -20.50
CA THR A 223 18.36 23.19 -20.02
C THR A 223 18.19 23.16 -18.51
N GLY A 224 19.15 23.71 -17.76
CA GLY A 224 19.19 23.61 -16.30
C GLY A 224 19.60 22.21 -15.81
N MET A 225 19.22 21.88 -14.58
CA MET A 225 19.54 20.59 -13.95
C MET A 225 18.88 19.41 -14.69
N TRP A 226 19.70 18.39 -14.97
CA TRP A 226 19.23 17.09 -15.43
C TRP A 226 19.06 16.17 -14.23
N GLU A 227 17.84 15.71 -13.99
CA GLU A 227 17.50 14.71 -12.98
C GLU A 227 17.24 13.35 -13.62
N CYS A 228 17.31 12.30 -12.82
CA CYS A 228 16.97 10.93 -13.19
C CYS A 228 17.36 10.55 -14.63
N PRO A 229 18.65 10.71 -15.02
CA PRO A 229 19.08 10.28 -16.32
C PRO A 229 18.83 8.78 -16.49
N ASP A 230 18.71 8.35 -17.73
CA ASP A 230 18.71 6.95 -18.11
C ASP A 230 19.41 6.80 -19.47
N PHE A 231 20.20 5.74 -19.63
CA PHE A 231 20.98 5.49 -20.84
C PHE A 231 20.97 4.02 -21.18
N PHE A 232 20.33 3.67 -22.29
CA PHE A 232 20.13 2.26 -22.65
C PHE A 232 20.09 2.02 -24.16
N PRO A 233 20.46 0.82 -24.61
CA PRO A 233 20.33 0.42 -25.99
C PRO A 233 18.91 -0.02 -26.35
N VAL A 234 18.55 0.18 -27.62
CA VAL A 234 17.31 -0.31 -28.25
C VAL A 234 17.63 -1.03 -29.56
N SER A 235 16.90 -2.11 -29.83
CA SER A 235 17.05 -2.88 -31.08
C SER A 235 16.62 -2.04 -32.28
N LEU A 236 17.33 -2.20 -33.40
CA LEU A 236 16.94 -1.59 -34.69
C LEU A 236 15.73 -2.26 -35.33
N THR A 237 15.44 -3.50 -34.95
CA THR A 237 14.36 -4.31 -35.51
C THR A 237 13.59 -5.04 -34.42
N GLY A 238 12.28 -5.19 -34.61
CA GLY A 238 11.41 -5.87 -33.66
C GLY A 238 11.11 -5.03 -32.42
N THR A 239 10.53 -5.67 -31.41
CA THR A 239 10.04 -4.98 -30.20
C THR A 239 10.77 -5.40 -28.94
N ASP A 240 11.79 -6.26 -29.06
CA ASP A 240 12.49 -6.81 -27.91
C ASP A 240 13.40 -5.78 -27.25
N GLY A 241 13.51 -5.89 -25.93
CA GLY A 241 14.44 -5.09 -25.15
C GLY A 241 15.87 -5.59 -25.32
N VAL A 242 16.82 -4.69 -25.10
CA VAL A 242 18.25 -5.01 -25.16
C VAL A 242 18.87 -4.80 -23.78
N GLU A 243 19.69 -5.76 -23.36
CA GLU A 243 20.50 -5.67 -22.15
C GLU A 243 21.41 -4.43 -22.20
N THR A 244 21.55 -3.72 -21.09
CA THR A 244 22.15 -2.39 -21.03
C THR A 244 23.62 -2.36 -21.48
N SER A 245 24.38 -3.43 -21.26
CA SER A 245 25.78 -3.57 -21.68
C SER A 245 25.95 -4.19 -23.08
N SER A 246 24.87 -4.42 -23.84
CA SER A 246 24.95 -5.07 -25.15
C SER A 246 25.73 -4.24 -26.18
N PHE A 247 26.44 -4.94 -27.08
CA PHE A 247 27.33 -4.39 -28.10
C PHE A 247 26.85 -4.64 -29.54
N GLY A 248 25.61 -5.11 -29.73
CA GLY A 248 25.05 -5.36 -31.05
C GLY A 248 24.83 -4.07 -31.87
N GLU A 249 24.34 -4.24 -33.11
CA GLU A 249 23.84 -3.11 -33.91
C GLU A 249 22.55 -2.56 -33.27
N VAL A 250 22.72 -1.52 -32.46
CA VAL A 250 21.67 -0.91 -31.64
C VAL A 250 21.76 0.60 -31.72
N LYS A 251 20.62 1.28 -31.54
CA LYS A 251 20.61 2.70 -31.15
C LYS A 251 20.70 2.81 -29.64
N HIS A 252 21.08 3.99 -29.16
CA HIS A 252 21.05 4.31 -27.73
C HIS A 252 20.06 5.42 -27.51
N VAL A 253 19.37 5.35 -26.37
CA VAL A 253 18.46 6.38 -25.89
C VAL A 253 19.13 7.06 -24.71
N LEU A 254 19.24 8.38 -24.76
CA LEU A 254 19.54 9.20 -23.59
C LEU A 254 18.24 9.87 -23.14
N LYS A 255 17.81 9.56 -21.92
CA LYS A 255 16.66 10.19 -21.28
C LYS A 255 17.13 11.03 -20.10
N VAL A 256 16.50 12.19 -19.90
CA VAL A 256 16.71 13.08 -18.75
C VAL A 256 15.39 13.68 -18.29
N SER A 257 15.26 13.92 -16.99
CA SER A 257 14.16 14.69 -16.41
C SER A 257 14.62 16.15 -16.26
N LEU A 258 13.94 17.09 -16.90
CA LEU A 258 14.31 18.51 -16.85
C LEU A 258 13.54 19.23 -15.75
N ILE A 259 14.21 19.62 -14.67
CA ILE A 259 13.57 20.29 -13.52
C ILE A 259 12.83 21.58 -13.90
N GLU A 260 13.35 22.29 -14.91
CA GLU A 260 12.82 23.58 -15.38
C GLU A 260 11.45 23.45 -16.03
N THR A 261 11.13 22.27 -16.55
CA THR A 261 9.85 22.02 -17.22
C THR A 261 9.02 20.95 -16.51
N LEU A 262 9.62 20.18 -15.59
CA LEU A 262 9.01 19.04 -14.91
C LEU A 262 8.51 17.95 -15.88
N HIS A 263 9.24 17.71 -16.97
CA HIS A 263 8.97 16.63 -17.93
C HIS A 263 10.21 15.80 -18.24
N ASP A 264 9.95 14.59 -18.73
CA ASP A 264 10.96 13.63 -19.15
C ASP A 264 11.14 13.63 -20.67
N TYR A 265 12.36 13.95 -21.11
CA TYR A 265 12.73 14.05 -22.52
C TYR A 265 13.73 12.97 -22.89
N TYR A 266 13.66 12.48 -24.12
CA TYR A 266 14.64 11.55 -24.64
C TYR A 266 15.11 11.95 -26.04
N THR A 267 16.34 11.57 -26.35
CA THR A 267 16.84 11.57 -27.73
C THR A 267 17.30 10.17 -28.11
N ILE A 268 17.25 9.88 -29.41
CA ILE A 268 17.78 8.66 -30.00
C ILE A 268 19.08 9.00 -30.71
N GLY A 269 20.09 8.15 -30.56
CA GLY A 269 21.40 8.41 -31.13
C GLY A 269 22.34 7.23 -31.11
N SER A 270 23.60 7.53 -31.31
CA SER A 270 24.69 6.57 -31.37
C SER A 270 25.68 6.80 -30.23
N TYR A 271 26.19 5.73 -29.64
CA TYR A 271 27.19 5.80 -28.57
C TYR A 271 28.59 5.47 -29.09
N ASN A 272 29.43 6.50 -29.18
CA ASN A 272 30.85 6.34 -29.50
C ASN A 272 31.61 5.84 -28.27
N ARG A 273 31.83 4.52 -28.22
CA ARG A 273 32.47 3.81 -27.11
C ARG A 273 33.96 4.12 -26.94
N GLU A 274 34.65 4.50 -28.01
CA GLU A 274 36.09 4.85 -27.94
C GLU A 274 36.28 6.21 -27.27
N LYS A 275 35.39 7.16 -27.57
CA LYS A 275 35.44 8.52 -27.02
C LYS A 275 34.62 8.68 -25.75
N ASP A 276 33.82 7.67 -25.41
CA ASP A 276 32.83 7.71 -24.33
C ASP A 276 31.86 8.90 -24.45
N VAL A 277 31.34 9.13 -25.67
CA VAL A 277 30.41 10.24 -26.00
C VAL A 277 29.16 9.72 -26.68
N TYR A 278 28.01 10.20 -26.23
CA TYR A 278 26.73 10.02 -26.91
C TYR A 278 26.50 11.13 -27.96
N VAL A 279 26.08 10.72 -29.15
CA VAL A 279 25.81 11.59 -30.29
C VAL A 279 24.35 11.40 -30.70
N PRO A 280 23.45 12.36 -30.40
CA PRO A 280 22.08 12.34 -30.89
C PRO A 280 22.04 12.22 -32.42
N ASP A 281 21.04 11.51 -32.95
CA ASP A 281 20.81 11.46 -34.39
C ASP A 281 20.38 12.83 -34.91
N HIS A 282 20.56 13.06 -36.22
CA HIS A 282 20.23 14.35 -36.83
C HIS A 282 18.76 14.72 -36.62
N GLY A 283 18.51 15.90 -36.06
CA GLY A 283 17.17 16.40 -35.73
C GLY A 283 16.81 16.28 -34.25
N PHE A 284 17.65 15.63 -33.44
CA PHE A 284 17.53 15.62 -31.99
C PHE A 284 18.48 16.60 -31.32
N VAL A 285 17.95 17.30 -30.31
CA VAL A 285 18.68 18.16 -29.37
C VAL A 285 18.15 17.81 -27.98
N GLN A 286 19.02 17.66 -26.98
CA GLN A 286 18.61 17.20 -25.64
C GLN A 286 18.06 18.36 -24.79
N ASP A 287 17.03 19.03 -25.30
CA ASP A 287 16.36 20.17 -24.67
C ASP A 287 14.83 20.01 -24.68
N GLY A 288 14.10 21.09 -24.39
CA GLY A 288 12.62 21.09 -24.39
C GLY A 288 11.97 20.81 -25.74
N SER A 289 12.72 20.75 -26.84
CA SER A 289 12.24 20.39 -28.18
C SER A 289 12.30 18.89 -28.48
N ALA A 290 13.03 18.10 -27.67
CA ALA A 290 13.06 16.66 -27.79
C ALA A 290 11.68 16.02 -27.57
N PRO A 291 11.43 14.81 -28.10
CA PRO A 291 10.26 14.03 -27.73
C PRO A 291 10.24 13.72 -26.23
N ARG A 292 9.03 13.61 -25.70
CA ARG A 292 8.77 13.18 -24.33
C ARG A 292 8.37 11.71 -24.30
N LEU A 293 8.64 11.04 -23.19
CA LEU A 293 8.08 9.70 -22.95
C LEU A 293 6.56 9.77 -22.75
N ASP A 294 6.08 10.83 -22.11
CA ASP A 294 4.66 11.07 -21.91
C ASP A 294 4.42 12.59 -21.92
N TYR A 295 3.34 13.01 -22.56
CA TYR A 295 3.02 14.43 -22.75
C TYR A 295 2.08 15.00 -21.67
N GLY A 296 1.72 14.20 -20.67
CA GLY A 296 0.98 14.60 -19.49
C GLY A 296 1.85 14.67 -18.22
N LYS A 297 1.27 14.27 -17.08
CA LYS A 297 1.97 14.21 -15.77
C LYS A 297 2.79 12.94 -15.68
N TYR A 298 4.10 13.08 -15.89
CA TYR A 298 5.02 11.96 -15.89
C TYR A 298 6.45 12.45 -15.65
N TYR A 299 7.10 11.96 -14.60
CA TYR A 299 8.42 12.45 -14.22
C TYR A 299 9.29 11.35 -13.60
N ALA A 300 10.59 11.64 -13.48
CA ALA A 300 11.59 10.79 -12.83
C ALA A 300 11.62 9.34 -13.36
N SER A 301 11.27 9.14 -14.63
CA SER A 301 11.11 7.81 -15.20
C SER A 301 12.43 7.06 -15.33
N LYS A 302 12.35 5.75 -15.19
CA LYS A 302 13.50 4.85 -15.16
C LYS A 302 13.15 3.52 -15.79
N THR A 303 14.06 3.00 -16.62
CA THR A 303 13.89 1.70 -17.24
C THR A 303 14.72 0.61 -16.57
N PHE A 304 14.31 -0.64 -16.77
CA PHE A 304 15.15 -1.81 -16.53
C PHE A 304 14.98 -2.84 -17.63
N TYR A 305 15.99 -3.70 -17.80
CA TYR A 305 15.92 -4.82 -18.71
C TYR A 305 15.34 -6.04 -17.99
N ASP A 306 14.21 -6.52 -18.49
CA ASP A 306 13.59 -7.79 -18.11
C ASP A 306 14.18 -8.90 -18.98
N ASP A 307 15.11 -9.66 -18.41
CA ASP A 307 15.80 -10.75 -19.09
C ASP A 307 14.93 -12.02 -19.18
N VAL A 308 13.86 -12.12 -18.40
CA VAL A 308 12.91 -13.25 -18.42
C VAL A 308 12.05 -13.19 -19.67
N LYS A 309 11.51 -12.00 -20.00
CA LYS A 309 10.67 -11.80 -21.20
C LYS A 309 11.35 -11.02 -22.33
N LYS A 310 12.65 -10.72 -22.21
CA LYS A 310 13.46 -10.02 -23.22
C LYS A 310 12.84 -8.70 -23.65
N ARG A 311 12.42 -7.89 -22.67
CA ARG A 311 11.78 -6.58 -22.89
C ARG A 311 12.40 -5.52 -22.00
N ARG A 312 12.29 -4.25 -22.38
CA ARG A 312 12.65 -3.13 -21.52
C ARG A 312 11.37 -2.57 -20.93
N ILE A 313 11.33 -2.47 -19.60
CA ILE A 313 10.18 -1.96 -18.86
C ILE A 313 10.50 -0.56 -18.37
N LEU A 314 9.57 0.36 -18.56
CA LEU A 314 9.62 1.74 -18.12
C LEU A 314 8.65 1.93 -16.94
N TRP A 315 9.16 2.57 -15.90
CA TRP A 315 8.39 3.12 -14.79
C TRP A 315 8.47 4.65 -14.82
N GLY A 316 7.43 5.33 -14.37
CA GLY A 316 7.45 6.78 -14.18
C GLY A 316 6.51 7.21 -13.06
N TRP A 317 6.97 8.19 -12.29
CA TRP A 317 6.20 8.78 -11.20
C TRP A 317 5.15 9.74 -11.76
N VAL A 318 3.94 9.63 -11.23
CA VAL A 318 2.80 10.47 -11.54
C VAL A 318 2.38 11.20 -10.26
N ASN A 319 2.84 12.43 -10.11
CA ASN A 319 2.53 13.26 -8.95
C ASN A 319 1.06 13.70 -8.92
N GLU A 320 0.59 14.26 -7.80
CA GLU A 320 -0.79 14.69 -7.65
C GLU A 320 -1.11 15.97 -8.44
N SER A 321 -2.35 16.10 -8.92
CA SER A 321 -2.92 17.39 -9.41
C SER A 321 -3.96 17.96 -8.45
N SER A 322 -4.15 17.34 -7.28
CA SER A 322 -4.88 17.93 -6.15
C SER A 322 -3.97 18.88 -5.37
N PRO A 323 -4.53 19.88 -4.67
CA PRO A 323 -3.73 20.75 -3.82
C PRO A 323 -3.14 19.97 -2.63
N ALA A 324 -1.98 20.41 -2.12
CA ALA A 324 -1.28 19.71 -1.04
C ALA A 324 -2.10 19.51 0.25
N LYS A 325 -3.11 20.37 0.51
CA LYS A 325 -4.03 20.18 1.64
C LYS A 325 -4.88 18.91 1.48
N ASP A 326 -5.31 18.60 0.26
CA ASP A 326 -6.11 17.41 -0.06
C ASP A 326 -5.24 16.16 0.04
N ASP A 327 -3.95 16.26 -0.29
CA ASP A 327 -2.97 15.17 -0.12
C ASP A 327 -2.78 14.81 1.37
N ILE A 328 -2.67 15.81 2.23
CA ILE A 328 -2.60 15.63 3.69
C ILE A 328 -3.91 15.04 4.21
N GLU A 329 -5.06 15.56 3.77
CA GLU A 329 -6.39 15.10 4.19
C GLU A 329 -6.66 13.64 3.79
N LYS A 330 -6.34 13.25 2.54
CA LYS A 330 -6.52 11.87 2.07
C LYS A 330 -5.43 10.92 2.61
N GLY A 331 -4.35 11.46 3.17
CA GLY A 331 -3.28 10.71 3.84
C GLY A 331 -2.28 10.03 2.90
N TRP A 332 -2.23 10.41 1.62
CA TRP A 332 -1.27 9.87 0.64
C TRP A 332 -1.07 10.81 -0.55
N SER A 333 0.05 10.67 -1.26
CA SER A 333 0.35 11.46 -2.46
C SER A 333 1.35 10.73 -3.36
N GLY A 334 1.09 10.72 -4.67
CA GLY A 334 1.95 10.12 -5.68
C GLY A 334 1.56 8.69 -6.05
N LEU A 335 1.62 8.41 -7.35
CA LEU A 335 1.39 7.10 -7.96
C LEU A 335 2.58 6.74 -8.87
N GLN A 336 2.74 5.46 -9.16
CA GLN A 336 3.49 5.07 -10.36
C GLN A 336 2.52 4.85 -11.51
N SER A 337 2.93 5.27 -12.70
CA SER A 337 2.30 4.81 -13.95
C SER A 337 2.34 3.29 -14.04
N PHE A 338 1.39 2.72 -14.76
CA PHE A 338 1.39 1.30 -15.02
C PHE A 338 2.63 0.94 -15.88
N PRO A 339 3.40 -0.12 -15.53
CA PRO A 339 4.66 -0.41 -16.22
C PRO A 339 4.45 -0.65 -17.72
N ARG A 340 5.28 0.02 -18.52
CA ARG A 340 5.19 0.01 -19.99
C ARG A 340 6.36 -0.73 -20.60
N LYS A 341 6.10 -1.58 -21.58
CA LYS A 341 7.14 -2.04 -22.51
C LYS A 341 7.54 -0.87 -23.41
N ILE A 342 8.83 -0.64 -23.61
CA ILE A 342 9.37 0.42 -24.49
C ILE A 342 10.32 -0.15 -25.54
N TRP A 343 10.18 0.29 -26.80
CA TRP A 343 11.03 -0.13 -27.92
C TRP A 343 11.11 0.95 -29.02
N LEU A 344 12.04 0.79 -29.96
CA LEU A 344 12.22 1.71 -31.09
C LEU A 344 11.16 1.47 -32.16
N GLY A 345 10.50 2.53 -32.64
CA GLY A 345 9.59 2.45 -33.77
C GLY A 345 10.28 2.10 -35.08
N GLU A 346 9.53 1.53 -36.02
CA GLU A 346 10.06 1.13 -37.33
C GLU A 346 10.67 2.29 -38.12
N SER A 347 10.21 3.52 -37.86
CA SER A 347 10.75 4.75 -38.43
C SER A 347 12.15 5.10 -37.91
N GLY A 348 12.56 4.55 -36.77
CA GLY A 348 13.84 4.82 -36.11
C GLY A 348 13.95 6.20 -35.44
N ILE A 349 12.86 6.98 -35.41
CA ILE A 349 12.86 8.38 -34.91
C ILE A 349 11.97 8.59 -33.68
N GLU A 350 11.33 7.55 -33.16
CA GLU A 350 10.47 7.64 -31.98
C GLU A 350 10.49 6.31 -31.20
N LEU A 351 10.23 6.38 -29.90
CA LEU A 351 10.01 5.21 -29.06
C LEU A 351 8.51 4.94 -28.94
N LEU A 352 8.11 3.68 -29.06
CA LEU A 352 6.75 3.23 -28.77
C LEU A 352 6.70 2.67 -27.36
N GLN A 353 5.55 2.88 -26.72
CA GLN A 353 5.27 2.40 -25.38
C GLN A 353 3.91 1.70 -25.32
N TRP A 354 3.81 0.61 -24.58
CA TRP A 354 2.55 -0.08 -24.37
C TRP A 354 2.48 -0.70 -22.98
N PRO A 355 1.34 -0.66 -22.27
CA PRO A 355 1.16 -1.38 -21.02
C PRO A 355 1.56 -2.84 -21.19
N ILE A 356 2.32 -3.38 -20.24
CA ILE A 356 2.71 -4.79 -20.28
C ILE A 356 1.49 -5.72 -20.35
N GLU A 357 1.65 -6.86 -21.03
CA GLU A 357 0.54 -7.78 -21.27
C GLU A 357 -0.06 -8.39 -19.99
N GLU A 358 0.65 -8.37 -18.87
CA GLU A 358 0.14 -8.85 -17.58
C GLU A 358 -1.08 -8.08 -17.08
N ILE A 359 -1.26 -6.80 -17.48
CA ILE A 359 -2.48 -6.05 -17.14
C ILE A 359 -3.75 -6.73 -17.64
N GLU A 360 -3.65 -7.49 -18.73
CA GLU A 360 -4.80 -8.14 -19.34
C GLU A 360 -5.37 -9.25 -18.45
N THR A 361 -4.60 -9.73 -17.47
CA THR A 361 -5.07 -10.68 -16.44
C THR A 361 -6.10 -10.06 -15.49
N LEU A 362 -6.22 -8.73 -15.47
CA LEU A 362 -7.22 -7.99 -14.71
C LEU A 362 -8.54 -7.84 -15.44
N ARG A 363 -8.60 -8.09 -16.75
CA ARG A 363 -9.82 -7.93 -17.56
C ARG A 363 -10.89 -8.93 -17.13
N GLU A 364 -12.10 -8.41 -16.87
CA GLU A 364 -13.29 -9.20 -16.54
C GLU A 364 -14.34 -9.11 -17.66
N SER A 365 -15.49 -8.50 -17.40
CA SER A 365 -16.57 -8.33 -18.37
C SER A 365 -16.15 -7.39 -19.48
N GLN A 366 -16.40 -7.81 -20.73
CA GLN A 366 -16.12 -7.02 -21.93
C GLN A 366 -17.41 -6.48 -22.54
N VAL A 367 -17.40 -5.20 -22.91
CA VAL A 367 -18.37 -4.58 -23.81
C VAL A 367 -17.70 -4.35 -25.14
N LYS A 368 -18.32 -4.86 -26.21
CA LYS A 368 -17.76 -4.78 -27.56
C LYS A 368 -18.73 -4.13 -28.55
N TRP A 369 -18.24 -3.19 -29.34
CA TRP A 369 -18.94 -2.66 -30.52
C TRP A 369 -18.13 -2.94 -31.78
N ASP A 370 -18.84 -3.29 -32.85
CA ASP A 370 -18.27 -3.46 -34.20
C ASP A 370 -18.99 -2.50 -35.15
N ASN A 371 -18.23 -1.73 -35.94
CA ASN A 371 -18.70 -0.86 -37.02
C ASN A 371 -19.88 0.06 -36.66
N LYS A 372 -19.67 0.98 -35.72
CA LYS A 372 -20.67 1.96 -35.30
C LYS A 372 -20.36 3.34 -35.86
N VAL A 373 -21.34 3.95 -36.54
CA VAL A 373 -21.19 5.31 -37.06
C VAL A 373 -21.45 6.32 -35.94
N LEU A 374 -20.46 7.15 -35.65
CA LEU A 374 -20.52 8.24 -34.69
C LEU A 374 -20.87 9.54 -35.42
N LYS A 375 -22.16 9.87 -35.41
CA LYS A 375 -22.69 11.05 -36.11
C LYS A 375 -22.08 12.33 -35.57
N ALA A 376 -21.96 13.34 -36.43
CA ALA A 376 -21.56 14.69 -36.02
C ALA A 376 -22.40 15.20 -34.82
N GLY A 377 -21.74 15.70 -33.79
CA GLY A 377 -22.34 16.19 -32.54
C GLY A 377 -22.78 15.11 -31.54
N SER A 378 -22.70 13.82 -31.88
CA SER A 378 -23.22 12.74 -31.03
C SER A 378 -22.30 12.39 -29.85
N THR A 379 -22.92 11.92 -28.77
CA THR A 379 -22.28 11.31 -27.61
C THR A 379 -23.06 10.05 -27.28
N ILE A 380 -22.37 8.92 -27.12
CA ILE A 380 -23.00 7.61 -26.92
C ILE A 380 -22.35 6.95 -25.70
N GLN A 381 -23.16 6.61 -24.71
CA GLN A 381 -22.71 5.90 -23.51
C GLN A 381 -22.29 4.48 -23.84
N VAL A 382 -21.26 3.99 -23.14
CA VAL A 382 -20.82 2.59 -23.13
C VAL A 382 -21.28 1.96 -21.81
N PRO A 383 -22.48 1.37 -21.74
CA PRO A 383 -22.98 0.75 -20.52
C PRO A 383 -22.29 -0.60 -20.25
N GLY A 384 -22.38 -1.09 -19.02
CA GLY A 384 -21.95 -2.46 -18.68
C GLY A 384 -20.45 -2.62 -18.40
N VAL A 385 -19.75 -1.51 -18.11
CA VAL A 385 -18.35 -1.48 -17.69
C VAL A 385 -18.21 -0.70 -16.38
N THR A 386 -17.30 -1.09 -15.50
CA THR A 386 -16.92 -0.31 -14.31
C THR A 386 -16.12 0.91 -14.75
N ALA A 387 -16.79 1.99 -15.15
CA ALA A 387 -16.14 3.11 -15.86
C ALA A 387 -15.08 3.87 -15.03
N ALA A 388 -15.07 3.74 -13.70
CA ALA A 388 -13.99 4.25 -12.86
C ALA A 388 -12.72 3.37 -12.89
N GLN A 389 -12.81 2.10 -13.28
CA GLN A 389 -11.70 1.14 -13.27
C GLN A 389 -11.83 0.21 -14.50
N ALA A 390 -11.25 0.62 -15.62
CA ALA A 390 -11.45 -0.03 -16.91
C ALA A 390 -10.24 0.10 -17.86
N ASP A 391 -10.16 -0.82 -18.83
CA ASP A 391 -9.28 -0.74 -20.01
C ASP A 391 -10.16 -0.58 -21.25
N VAL A 392 -9.95 0.48 -22.03
CA VAL A 392 -10.78 0.79 -23.20
C VAL A 392 -9.88 0.90 -24.42
N ASP A 393 -10.10 0.05 -25.43
CA ASP A 393 -9.46 0.10 -26.73
C ASP A 393 -10.50 0.47 -27.80
N VAL A 394 -10.24 1.54 -28.54
CA VAL A 394 -11.11 2.04 -29.61
C VAL A 394 -10.31 2.36 -30.86
N SER A 395 -10.85 1.98 -32.01
CA SER A 395 -10.28 2.28 -33.33
C SER A 395 -11.25 3.08 -34.18
N PHE A 396 -10.79 4.24 -34.65
CA PHE A 396 -11.56 5.15 -35.49
C PHE A 396 -11.10 5.10 -36.95
N LYS A 397 -12.05 5.27 -37.86
CA LYS A 397 -11.83 5.50 -39.28
C LYS A 397 -12.57 6.73 -39.75
N VAL A 398 -11.86 7.52 -40.53
CA VAL A 398 -12.39 8.75 -41.13
C VAL A 398 -12.43 8.59 -42.65
N LYS A 399 -13.54 8.97 -43.29
CA LYS A 399 -13.73 8.82 -44.74
C LYS A 399 -13.38 10.11 -45.51
N ASP A 400 -13.94 11.23 -45.09
CA ASP A 400 -13.88 12.50 -45.81
C ASP A 400 -12.69 13.37 -45.32
N LEU A 401 -11.46 12.85 -45.44
CA LEU A 401 -10.24 13.52 -44.95
C LEU A 401 -9.99 14.88 -45.59
N GLU A 402 -10.47 15.11 -46.81
CA GLU A 402 -10.42 16.41 -47.50
C GLU A 402 -11.18 17.53 -46.77
N LYS A 403 -12.10 17.17 -45.86
CA LYS A 403 -12.86 18.11 -45.04
C LYS A 403 -12.16 18.47 -43.72
N ALA A 404 -10.95 17.97 -43.45
CA ALA A 404 -10.12 18.48 -42.36
C ALA A 404 -9.77 19.95 -42.61
N ASP A 405 -9.76 20.74 -41.53
CA ASP A 405 -9.35 22.14 -41.56
C ASP A 405 -7.84 22.23 -41.83
N VAL A 406 -7.38 23.33 -42.41
CA VAL A 406 -5.94 23.55 -42.62
C VAL A 406 -5.33 23.97 -41.27
N ILE A 407 -4.23 23.33 -40.88
CA ILE A 407 -3.52 23.71 -39.66
C ILE A 407 -2.91 25.11 -39.83
N GLU A 408 -3.06 25.96 -38.81
CA GLU A 408 -2.45 27.28 -38.82
C GLU A 408 -0.91 27.17 -38.83
N PRO A 409 -0.18 27.95 -39.65
CA PRO A 409 1.27 27.81 -39.77
C PRO A 409 2.05 28.07 -38.47
N SER A 410 1.47 28.83 -37.55
CA SER A 410 2.06 29.16 -36.25
C SER A 410 1.82 28.10 -35.17
N TRP A 411 1.00 27.08 -35.45
CA TRP A 411 0.61 26.05 -34.50
C TRP A 411 1.65 24.92 -34.44
N THR A 412 2.68 25.15 -33.64
CA THR A 412 3.75 24.16 -33.40
C THR A 412 3.68 23.49 -32.03
N ASP A 413 2.95 24.07 -31.08
CA ASP A 413 2.78 23.55 -29.72
C ASP A 413 1.44 22.80 -29.59
N PRO A 414 1.45 21.45 -29.54
CA PRO A 414 0.22 20.67 -29.50
C PRO A 414 -0.58 20.87 -28.20
N GLN A 415 0.10 21.10 -27.08
CA GLN A 415 -0.58 21.33 -25.80
C GLN A 415 -1.35 22.65 -25.81
N ARG A 416 -0.74 23.70 -26.37
CA ARG A 416 -1.40 24.99 -26.55
C ARG A 416 -2.59 24.89 -27.50
N ILE A 417 -2.48 24.14 -28.60
CA ILE A 417 -3.61 23.92 -29.52
C ILE A 417 -4.76 23.24 -28.78
N CYS A 418 -4.51 22.16 -28.05
CA CYS A 418 -5.56 21.47 -27.27
C CYS A 418 -6.21 22.35 -26.21
N SER A 419 -5.46 23.31 -25.64
CA SER A 419 -5.96 24.24 -24.62
C SER A 419 -6.77 25.40 -25.21
N GLN A 420 -6.47 25.83 -26.44
CA GLN A 420 -7.21 26.89 -27.14
C GLN A 420 -8.44 26.34 -27.88
N GLU A 421 -8.32 25.15 -28.45
CA GLU A 421 -9.34 24.46 -29.23
C GLU A 421 -10.02 23.35 -28.41
N ASP A 422 -10.67 23.75 -27.32
CA ASP A 422 -11.39 22.85 -26.41
C ASP A 422 -12.56 22.11 -27.11
N LEU A 423 -13.24 21.22 -26.37
CA LEU A 423 -14.36 20.44 -26.90
C LEU A 423 -15.54 21.25 -27.46
N SER A 424 -15.67 22.52 -27.09
CA SER A 424 -16.73 23.40 -27.60
C SER A 424 -16.42 23.90 -29.02
N VAL A 425 -15.15 23.94 -29.41
CA VAL A 425 -14.71 24.39 -30.73
C VAL A 425 -14.81 23.25 -31.75
N LYS A 426 -15.73 23.40 -32.69
CA LYS A 426 -15.98 22.41 -33.75
C LYS A 426 -14.95 22.55 -34.86
N SER A 427 -14.32 21.44 -35.24
CA SER A 427 -13.52 21.35 -36.46
C SER A 427 -14.20 20.43 -37.49
N GLY A 428 -13.69 20.43 -38.72
CA GLY A 428 -14.07 19.50 -39.77
C GLY A 428 -14.02 18.06 -39.25
N LEU A 429 -12.83 17.63 -38.83
CA LEU A 429 -12.54 16.31 -38.28
C LEU A 429 -12.00 16.43 -36.86
N GLY A 430 -12.89 16.21 -35.90
CA GLY A 430 -12.60 16.37 -34.48
C GLY A 430 -13.41 17.49 -33.81
N PRO A 431 -13.45 17.52 -32.47
CA PRO A 431 -12.87 16.51 -31.59
C PRO A 431 -13.73 15.24 -31.55
N PHE A 432 -13.10 14.08 -31.66
CA PHE A 432 -13.75 12.77 -31.51
C PHE A 432 -12.88 11.82 -30.67
N GLY A 433 -13.49 11.03 -29.79
CA GLY A 433 -12.75 10.21 -28.85
C GLY A 433 -13.60 9.67 -27.71
N LEU A 434 -13.01 9.61 -26.53
CA LEU A 434 -13.60 9.11 -25.29
C LEU A 434 -13.84 10.24 -24.29
N MET A 435 -14.95 10.17 -23.56
CA MET A 435 -15.16 10.90 -22.31
C MET A 435 -15.17 9.87 -21.18
N VAL A 436 -14.17 9.95 -20.32
CA VAL A 436 -13.91 9.03 -19.21
C VAL A 436 -14.17 9.75 -17.89
N LEU A 437 -14.45 8.98 -16.83
CA LEU A 437 -14.75 9.52 -15.50
C LEU A 437 -15.79 10.63 -15.58
N ALA A 438 -16.87 10.36 -16.31
CA ALA A 438 -17.92 11.33 -16.59
C ALA A 438 -19.13 11.15 -15.65
N SER A 439 -19.73 12.24 -15.19
CA SER A 439 -20.95 12.21 -14.39
C SER A 439 -22.18 11.96 -15.29
N ASN A 440 -23.28 11.49 -14.71
CA ASN A 440 -24.51 11.15 -15.46
C ASN A 440 -25.09 12.33 -16.27
N ASP A 441 -24.94 13.54 -15.74
CA ASP A 441 -25.40 14.82 -16.29
C ASP A 441 -24.34 15.53 -17.14
N MET A 442 -23.14 14.94 -17.30
CA MET A 442 -22.00 15.54 -18.00
C MET A 442 -21.57 16.90 -17.39
N GLU A 443 -21.76 17.09 -16.08
CA GLU A 443 -21.18 18.20 -15.33
C GLU A 443 -19.67 18.05 -15.22
N GLU A 444 -19.21 16.83 -14.88
CA GLU A 444 -17.80 16.43 -14.85
C GLU A 444 -17.50 15.41 -15.95
N TYR A 445 -16.35 15.55 -16.60
CA TYR A 445 -15.76 14.52 -17.48
C TYR A 445 -14.31 14.86 -17.83
N THR A 446 -13.52 13.84 -18.12
CA THR A 446 -12.21 13.99 -18.75
C THR A 446 -12.29 13.50 -20.18
N SER A 447 -11.80 14.28 -21.13
CA SER A 447 -11.93 13.93 -22.56
C SER A 447 -10.57 13.63 -23.19
N VAL A 448 -10.50 12.48 -23.86
CA VAL A 448 -9.31 12.03 -24.58
C VAL A 448 -9.72 11.86 -26.04
N TYR A 449 -9.15 12.66 -26.94
CA TYR A 449 -9.69 12.77 -28.29
C TYR A 449 -8.64 13.12 -29.33
N PHE A 450 -9.04 12.99 -30.60
CA PHE A 450 -8.25 13.42 -31.75
C PHE A 450 -8.89 14.58 -32.51
N ARG A 451 -8.02 15.37 -33.14
CA ARG A 451 -8.35 16.29 -34.24
C ARG A 451 -7.44 15.98 -35.43
N ILE A 452 -7.98 16.11 -36.63
CA ILE A 452 -7.22 15.93 -37.87
C ILE A 452 -7.23 17.24 -38.63
N PHE A 453 -6.04 17.69 -38.99
CA PHE A 453 -5.82 18.86 -39.83
C PHE A 453 -5.18 18.45 -41.15
N ARG A 454 -5.41 19.23 -42.20
CA ARG A 454 -4.58 19.21 -43.41
C ARG A 454 -3.31 20.00 -43.12
N SER A 455 -2.19 19.40 -43.49
CA SER A 455 -0.89 20.05 -43.39
C SER A 455 -0.82 21.25 -44.33
N ASN A 456 -0.13 22.30 -43.90
CA ASN A 456 0.25 23.42 -44.76
C ASN A 456 1.63 23.25 -45.40
N ASP A 457 2.20 22.04 -45.33
CA ASP A 457 3.50 21.70 -45.91
C ASP A 457 3.48 21.79 -47.45
N THR A 458 4.19 22.77 -47.99
CA THR A 458 4.33 23.03 -49.43
C THR A 458 5.09 21.93 -50.17
N ASP A 459 5.93 21.16 -49.46
CA ASP A 459 6.73 20.07 -50.04
C ASP A 459 5.95 18.75 -50.13
N LYS A 460 4.69 18.72 -49.66
CA LYS A 460 3.74 17.60 -49.71
C LYS A 460 4.24 16.30 -49.07
N LYS A 461 5.22 16.34 -48.15
CA LYS A 461 5.71 15.12 -47.47
C LYS A 461 4.71 14.64 -46.43
N THR A 462 4.09 15.58 -45.70
CA THR A 462 3.02 15.30 -44.74
C THR A 462 1.73 15.92 -45.24
N LYS A 463 0.71 15.11 -45.52
CA LYS A 463 -0.60 15.59 -46.04
C LYS A 463 -1.57 15.95 -44.92
N TYR A 464 -1.53 15.22 -43.80
CA TYR A 464 -2.42 15.40 -42.66
C TYR A 464 -1.61 15.41 -41.36
N VAL A 465 -2.09 16.15 -40.37
CA VAL A 465 -1.55 16.21 -39.02
C VAL A 465 -2.62 15.70 -38.07
N VAL A 466 -2.29 14.69 -37.26
CA VAL A 466 -3.18 14.16 -36.23
C VAL A 466 -2.73 14.70 -34.88
N LEU A 467 -3.64 15.36 -34.18
CA LEU A 467 -3.44 15.88 -32.83
C LEU A 467 -4.22 15.01 -31.85
N MET A 468 -3.56 14.56 -30.78
CA MET A 468 -4.18 13.91 -29.63
C MET A 468 -4.22 14.88 -28.46
N CYS A 469 -5.37 14.98 -27.80
CA CYS A 469 -5.57 15.84 -26.64
C CYS A 469 -6.11 15.03 -25.45
N SER A 470 -5.68 15.40 -24.24
CA SER A 470 -6.29 15.02 -22.98
C SER A 470 -6.73 16.29 -22.27
N ASP A 471 -8.01 16.63 -22.41
CA ASP A 471 -8.62 17.83 -21.85
C ASP A 471 -9.34 17.48 -20.55
N GLN A 472 -8.81 18.03 -19.47
CA GLN A 472 -9.26 17.86 -18.09
C GLN A 472 -9.86 19.17 -17.51
N SER A 473 -10.13 20.17 -18.35
CA SER A 473 -10.73 21.46 -17.94
C SER A 473 -12.06 21.29 -17.19
N ARG A 474 -12.82 20.23 -17.51
CA ARG A 474 -14.09 19.86 -16.87
C ARG A 474 -14.03 18.57 -16.05
N SER A 475 -12.85 18.12 -15.67
CA SER A 475 -12.63 16.85 -14.97
C SER A 475 -13.17 16.80 -13.54
N SER A 476 -13.42 17.95 -12.91
CA SER A 476 -13.83 18.04 -11.51
C SER A 476 -14.50 19.39 -11.22
N LEU A 477 -15.48 19.40 -10.31
CA LEU A 477 -16.09 20.61 -9.76
C LEU A 477 -15.19 21.33 -8.74
N ASN A 478 -14.13 20.69 -8.23
CA ASN A 478 -13.17 21.35 -7.36
C ASN A 478 -12.21 22.22 -8.19
N GLU A 479 -12.39 23.54 -8.14
CA GLU A 479 -11.59 24.51 -8.90
C GLU A 479 -10.11 24.58 -8.49
N GLU A 480 -9.77 24.12 -7.28
CA GLU A 480 -8.38 24.14 -6.80
C GLU A 480 -7.50 23.03 -7.39
N ASN A 481 -8.11 22.03 -8.02
CA ASN A 481 -7.35 21.00 -8.75
C ASN A 481 -6.66 21.63 -9.96
N ASP A 482 -5.44 21.20 -10.24
CA ASP A 482 -4.77 21.50 -11.50
C ASP A 482 -5.49 20.77 -12.64
N LYS A 483 -6.08 21.56 -13.55
CA LYS A 483 -6.86 21.10 -14.71
C LYS A 483 -6.13 21.39 -16.04
N ALA A 484 -4.79 21.41 -16.04
CA ALA A 484 -4.00 21.61 -17.25
C ALA A 484 -4.37 20.61 -18.37
N THR A 485 -4.70 21.13 -19.56
CA THR A 485 -4.92 20.30 -20.75
C THR A 485 -3.58 19.89 -21.34
N PHE A 486 -3.48 18.64 -21.80
CA PHE A 486 -2.28 18.08 -22.43
C PHE A 486 -2.54 17.76 -23.90
N GLY A 487 -1.49 17.77 -24.71
CA GLY A 487 -1.60 17.54 -26.15
C GLY A 487 -0.30 17.10 -26.80
N ALA A 488 -0.42 16.28 -27.84
CA ALA A 488 0.72 15.79 -28.63
C ALA A 488 0.31 15.48 -30.07
N PHE A 489 1.24 15.67 -31.02
CA PHE A 489 1.05 15.23 -32.40
C PHE A 489 1.35 13.74 -32.53
N VAL A 490 0.52 13.03 -33.29
CA VAL A 490 0.65 11.58 -33.52
C VAL A 490 1.17 11.34 -34.94
N ALA A 491 2.32 10.67 -35.06
CA ALA A 491 2.95 10.35 -36.33
C ALA A 491 2.26 9.18 -37.05
N ILE A 492 1.03 9.42 -37.54
CA ILE A 492 0.24 8.46 -38.33
C ILE A 492 -0.34 9.12 -39.57
N ASP A 493 -0.43 8.39 -40.68
CA ASP A 493 -1.18 8.85 -41.86
C ASP A 493 -2.61 8.30 -41.82
N PRO A 494 -3.62 9.14 -41.52
CA PRO A 494 -5.01 8.69 -41.43
C PRO A 494 -5.60 8.22 -42.78
N SER A 495 -4.89 8.41 -43.89
CA SER A 495 -5.28 7.90 -45.22
C SER A 495 -5.07 6.39 -45.37
N HIS A 496 -4.12 5.84 -44.62
CA HIS A 496 -3.66 4.46 -44.74
C HIS A 496 -3.84 3.67 -43.44
N GLU A 497 -3.73 4.35 -42.30
CA GLU A 497 -3.78 3.77 -40.96
C GLU A 497 -5.09 4.14 -40.25
N THR A 498 -5.55 3.24 -39.38
CA THR A 498 -6.65 3.51 -38.46
C THR A 498 -6.15 4.28 -37.24
N ILE A 499 -6.95 5.20 -36.73
CA ILE A 499 -6.58 5.98 -35.54
C ILE A 499 -6.99 5.17 -34.31
N SER A 500 -6.02 4.52 -33.66
CA SER A 500 -6.23 3.75 -32.44
C SER A 500 -6.00 4.59 -31.19
N LEU A 501 -6.79 4.32 -30.16
CA LEU A 501 -6.65 4.86 -28.82
C LEU A 501 -6.96 3.77 -27.81
N ARG A 502 -5.98 3.48 -26.95
CA ARG A 502 -6.20 2.70 -25.73
C ARG A 502 -6.14 3.63 -24.52
N THR A 503 -7.07 3.50 -23.60
CA THR A 503 -7.14 4.31 -22.38
C THR A 503 -7.33 3.41 -21.17
N LEU A 504 -6.38 3.45 -20.25
CA LEU A 504 -6.48 2.86 -18.92
C LEU A 504 -7.11 3.90 -17.98
N ILE A 505 -8.18 3.51 -17.30
CA ILE A 505 -8.92 4.37 -16.36
C ILE A 505 -8.81 3.71 -14.98
N ASP A 506 -8.36 4.46 -13.98
CA ASP A 506 -8.21 3.94 -12.61
C ASP A 506 -8.43 5.03 -11.55
N HIS A 507 -9.70 5.35 -11.32
CA HIS A 507 -10.20 6.32 -10.36
C HIS A 507 -9.66 7.74 -10.57
N SER A 508 -8.45 8.03 -10.11
CA SER A 508 -7.82 9.36 -10.22
C SER A 508 -6.73 9.48 -11.26
N ILE A 509 -6.44 8.42 -12.02
CA ILE A 509 -5.47 8.42 -13.11
C ILE A 509 -6.10 7.91 -14.41
N VAL A 510 -5.72 8.55 -15.52
CA VAL A 510 -6.08 8.14 -16.87
C VAL A 510 -4.81 8.10 -17.72
N GLU A 511 -4.45 6.93 -18.24
CA GLU A 511 -3.31 6.76 -19.14
C GLU A 511 -3.79 6.46 -20.55
N SER A 512 -3.45 7.33 -21.50
CA SER A 512 -3.95 7.27 -22.87
C SER A 512 -2.83 7.04 -23.88
N TYR A 513 -3.02 6.04 -24.75
CA TYR A 513 -2.05 5.54 -25.72
C TYR A 513 -2.61 5.68 -27.13
N GLY A 514 -2.15 6.71 -27.85
CA GLY A 514 -2.57 7.02 -29.22
C GLY A 514 -1.67 6.38 -30.27
N GLY A 515 -2.26 5.95 -31.38
CA GLY A 515 -1.53 5.46 -32.56
C GLY A 515 -0.68 4.21 -32.26
N GLY A 516 -1.20 3.30 -31.43
CA GLY A 516 -0.48 2.08 -31.03
C GLY A 516 0.70 2.34 -30.08
N GLY A 517 0.65 3.42 -29.29
CA GLY A 517 1.68 3.72 -28.30
C GLY A 517 2.78 4.66 -28.79
N LYS A 518 2.62 5.27 -29.98
CA LYS A 518 3.49 6.34 -30.49
C LYS A 518 3.41 7.60 -29.61
N VAL A 519 2.22 7.87 -29.07
CA VAL A 519 1.98 9.00 -28.16
C VAL A 519 1.32 8.49 -26.89
N CYS A 520 1.86 8.90 -25.75
CA CYS A 520 1.31 8.61 -24.44
C CYS A 520 0.97 9.93 -23.72
N ILE A 521 -0.19 9.97 -23.05
CA ILE A 521 -0.60 11.09 -22.19
C ILE A 521 -1.19 10.53 -20.91
N THR A 522 -0.59 10.87 -19.77
CA THR A 522 -1.07 10.53 -18.43
C THR A 522 -1.70 11.76 -17.76
N SER A 523 -2.94 11.65 -17.31
CA SER A 523 -3.64 12.72 -16.57
C SER A 523 -4.05 12.28 -15.18
N ARG A 524 -4.14 13.25 -14.26
CA ARG A 524 -4.61 13.06 -12.89
C ARG A 524 -5.84 13.91 -12.66
N VAL A 525 -6.93 13.28 -12.24
CA VAL A 525 -8.24 13.91 -12.14
C VAL A 525 -8.95 13.47 -10.86
N TYR A 526 -9.74 14.37 -10.27
CA TYR A 526 -10.37 14.14 -8.97
C TYR A 526 -11.84 14.59 -9.01
N PRO A 527 -12.70 13.91 -9.80
CA PRO A 527 -14.12 14.24 -9.90
C PRO A 527 -14.81 14.12 -8.54
N LYS A 528 -15.80 14.97 -8.28
CA LYS A 528 -16.63 14.93 -7.05
C LYS A 528 -17.90 14.09 -7.23
N LEU A 529 -18.40 13.99 -8.45
CA LEU A 529 -19.62 13.27 -8.83
C LEU A 529 -19.29 11.94 -9.51
N ALA A 530 -18.35 11.94 -10.46
CA ALA A 530 -18.00 10.77 -11.27
C ALA A 530 -17.05 9.80 -10.54
N ILE A 531 -17.49 9.30 -9.38
CA ILE A 531 -16.73 8.40 -8.50
C ILE A 531 -17.38 7.01 -8.46
N GLY A 532 -16.57 5.96 -8.56
CA GLY A 532 -17.03 4.58 -8.41
C GLY A 532 -18.15 4.23 -9.40
N GLU A 533 -19.29 3.77 -8.89
CA GLU A 533 -20.46 3.41 -9.71
C GLU A 533 -21.14 4.61 -10.42
N ASN A 534 -20.86 5.85 -9.97
CA ASN A 534 -21.40 7.06 -10.60
C ASN A 534 -20.56 7.54 -11.79
N ALA A 535 -19.37 6.97 -11.98
CA ALA A 535 -18.56 7.24 -13.15
C ALA A 535 -19.17 6.57 -14.39
N ASN A 536 -19.11 7.25 -15.52
CA ASN A 536 -19.58 6.76 -16.80
C ASN A 536 -18.50 6.88 -17.88
N LEU A 537 -18.65 6.06 -18.91
CA LEU A 537 -17.82 6.05 -20.11
C LEU A 537 -18.69 6.41 -21.32
N PHE A 538 -18.21 7.35 -22.14
CA PHE A 538 -18.86 7.71 -23.40
C PHE A 538 -17.86 7.74 -24.55
N VAL A 539 -18.38 7.47 -25.75
CA VAL A 539 -17.70 7.73 -27.02
C VAL A 539 -18.40 8.91 -27.68
N PHE A 540 -17.65 9.87 -28.20
CA PHE A 540 -18.22 11.11 -28.72
C PHE A 540 -17.56 11.59 -30.01
N ASN A 541 -18.31 12.38 -30.77
CA ASN A 541 -17.83 13.15 -31.91
C ASN A 541 -18.51 14.53 -31.87
N LYS A 542 -17.77 15.59 -31.55
CA LYS A 542 -18.26 16.98 -31.61
C LYS A 542 -17.85 17.69 -32.92
N GLY A 543 -17.16 17.01 -33.83
CA GLY A 543 -16.85 17.52 -35.15
C GLY A 543 -18.06 17.64 -36.06
N THR A 544 -17.84 18.25 -37.23
CA THR A 544 -18.90 18.46 -38.24
C THR A 544 -19.09 17.27 -39.18
N GLN A 545 -18.09 16.40 -39.33
CA GLN A 545 -18.19 15.17 -40.11
C GLN A 545 -18.45 13.94 -39.22
N ASN A 546 -18.99 12.89 -39.84
CA ASN A 546 -19.16 11.60 -39.17
C ASN A 546 -17.81 10.87 -39.07
N VAL A 547 -17.65 10.09 -37.99
CA VAL A 547 -16.50 9.23 -37.77
C VAL A 547 -17.00 7.81 -37.55
N ASP A 548 -16.34 6.82 -38.13
CA ASP A 548 -16.70 5.43 -37.93
C ASP A 548 -15.86 4.86 -36.77
N VAL A 549 -16.53 4.31 -35.76
CA VAL A 549 -15.89 3.45 -34.75
C VAL A 549 -15.84 2.05 -35.35
N LEU A 550 -14.66 1.64 -35.81
CA LEU A 550 -14.45 0.31 -36.42
C LEU A 550 -14.62 -0.79 -35.38
N SER A 551 -13.99 -0.61 -34.24
CA SER A 551 -14.08 -1.50 -33.09
C SER A 551 -13.94 -0.69 -31.81
N LEU A 552 -14.69 -1.10 -30.80
CA LEU A 552 -14.48 -0.70 -29.41
C LEU A 552 -14.54 -1.94 -28.54
N SER A 553 -13.58 -2.07 -27.63
CA SER A 553 -13.58 -3.04 -26.55
C SER A 553 -13.32 -2.32 -25.24
N ALA A 554 -14.26 -2.39 -24.31
CA ALA A 554 -14.10 -1.88 -22.95
C ALA A 554 -14.19 -3.05 -21.98
N TRP A 555 -13.18 -3.21 -21.13
CA TRP A 555 -13.13 -4.23 -20.09
C TRP A 555 -13.23 -3.57 -18.73
N SER A 556 -14.12 -4.09 -17.88
CA SER A 556 -14.03 -3.86 -16.44
C SER A 556 -12.74 -4.51 -15.94
N LEU A 557 -11.97 -3.83 -15.11
CA LEU A 557 -10.76 -4.40 -14.52
C LEU A 557 -11.02 -4.74 -13.05
N LYS A 558 -10.60 -5.92 -12.61
CA LYS A 558 -10.50 -6.22 -11.17
C LYS A 558 -9.33 -5.48 -10.55
N SER A 559 -9.40 -5.21 -9.25
CA SER A 559 -8.29 -4.59 -8.52
C SER A 559 -7.13 -5.57 -8.36
N ALA A 560 -5.91 -5.06 -8.50
CA ALA A 560 -4.70 -5.80 -8.21
C ALA A 560 -4.44 -5.84 -6.69
N GLN A 561 -3.72 -6.85 -6.23
CA GLN A 561 -3.25 -6.88 -4.84
C GLN A 561 -1.96 -6.07 -4.73
N ILE A 562 -2.05 -4.85 -4.20
CA ILE A 562 -0.90 -3.94 -4.09
C ILE A 562 -0.78 -3.47 -2.66
N ASN A 563 0.27 -3.92 -1.96
CA ASN A 563 0.62 -3.45 -0.62
C ASN A 563 -0.51 -3.54 0.42
N GLY A 564 -1.51 -4.41 0.18
CA GLY A 564 -2.58 -4.68 1.13
C GLY A 564 -2.02 -5.39 2.37
N GLU A 565 -2.67 -5.20 3.52
CA GLU A 565 -2.54 -6.15 4.62
C GLU A 565 -2.77 -7.54 4.03
N THR A 566 -1.92 -8.50 4.40
CA THR A 566 -2.09 -9.89 3.99
C THR A 566 -3.46 -10.41 4.45
N VAL A 567 -4.50 -10.17 3.65
CA VAL A 567 -5.50 -11.19 3.41
C VAL A 567 -4.74 -12.19 2.59
N GLN A 568 -4.21 -13.22 3.24
CA GLN A 568 -3.66 -14.36 2.54
C GLN A 568 -4.66 -14.78 1.47
N PRO A 569 -4.33 -14.71 0.17
CA PRO A 569 -5.07 -15.45 -0.83
C PRO A 569 -4.49 -16.87 -0.82
N PHE A 570 -4.56 -17.52 0.34
CA PHE A 570 -4.96 -18.91 0.30
C PHE A 570 -6.47 -18.84 0.39
N SER A 571 -7.14 -19.11 -0.72
CA SER A 571 -8.49 -19.64 -0.65
C SER A 571 -8.54 -20.64 0.50
N ASP A 572 -9.41 -20.40 1.48
CA ASP A 572 -9.82 -21.34 2.52
C ASP A 572 -10.56 -22.56 1.91
N GLU A 573 -10.12 -23.05 0.75
CA GLU A 573 -10.36 -24.39 0.25
C GLU A 573 -9.11 -25.29 0.29
N GLU A 574 -7.94 -24.81 0.73
CA GLU A 574 -6.84 -25.70 1.09
C GLU A 574 -6.71 -25.89 2.60
N ILE A 575 -7.63 -26.71 3.10
CA ILE A 575 -7.57 -27.37 4.39
C ILE A 575 -6.15 -27.93 4.60
N ILE A 576 -5.40 -27.32 5.53
CA ILE A 576 -4.13 -27.85 6.04
C ILE A 576 -4.45 -29.15 6.80
N SER A 577 -4.45 -30.26 6.06
CA SER A 577 -4.28 -31.61 6.60
C SER A 577 -2.79 -31.94 6.57
N SER A 578 -2.35 -32.86 7.43
CA SER A 578 -0.96 -33.33 7.62
C SER A 578 -0.25 -33.86 6.36
N MET A 579 -0.85 -33.71 5.17
CA MET A 579 -0.37 -34.23 3.89
C MET A 579 0.50 -33.24 3.11
N LYS A 580 0.55 -31.95 3.49
CA LYS A 580 1.36 -30.91 2.77
C LYS A 580 2.56 -30.38 3.54
N THR A 581 2.74 -30.73 4.81
CA THR A 581 3.88 -30.27 5.64
C THR A 581 5.09 -31.20 5.62
N GLN A 582 5.06 -32.28 4.84
CA GLN A 582 6.24 -33.08 4.54
C GLN A 582 6.44 -33.11 3.02
N LEU A 583 7.69 -32.86 2.61
CA LEU A 583 8.15 -32.75 1.22
C LEU A 583 7.35 -33.67 0.27
N PRO A 584 6.82 -33.14 -0.85
CA PRO A 584 5.96 -33.90 -1.75
C PRO A 584 6.62 -35.20 -2.22
N TYR A 585 5.83 -36.22 -2.53
CA TYR A 585 6.28 -37.53 -3.05
C TYR A 585 7.29 -37.42 -4.21
N ASP A 586 7.23 -36.31 -4.96
CA ASP A 586 8.19 -35.96 -6.01
C ASP A 586 9.64 -35.83 -5.54
N TYR A 587 9.89 -35.65 -4.24
CA TYR A 587 11.22 -35.58 -3.65
C TYR A 587 11.88 -36.95 -3.46
N TYR A 588 11.10 -38.05 -3.41
CA TYR A 588 11.59 -39.38 -3.00
C TYR A 588 11.47 -40.49 -4.05
N TYR A 589 11.07 -40.22 -5.30
CA TYR A 589 10.86 -41.30 -6.26
C TYR A 589 12.18 -41.81 -6.88
N LEU A 590 12.29 -43.14 -6.98
CA LEU A 590 13.24 -43.82 -7.86
C LEU A 590 12.68 -43.81 -9.29
N LYS A 591 13.53 -43.48 -10.27
CA LYS A 591 13.23 -43.18 -11.69
C LYS A 591 12.35 -44.16 -12.49
N TYR A 592 11.93 -45.29 -11.93
CA TYR A 592 11.38 -46.40 -12.72
C TYR A 592 9.90 -46.72 -12.48
N CYS A 593 9.23 -46.18 -11.45
CA CYS A 593 7.78 -46.41 -11.24
C CYS A 593 7.11 -45.24 -10.51
N LYS A 594 6.58 -44.26 -11.24
CA LYS A 594 5.68 -43.22 -10.69
C LYS A 594 4.22 -43.68 -10.91
N PRO A 595 3.41 -43.88 -9.85
CA PRO A 595 2.01 -44.23 -10.03
C PRO A 595 1.23 -43.05 -10.64
N PRO A 596 0.25 -43.30 -11.53
CA PRO A 596 -0.51 -42.25 -12.20
C PRO A 596 -1.46 -41.49 -11.26
N LYS A 597 -1.77 -42.04 -10.08
CA LYS A 597 -2.64 -41.40 -9.09
C LYS A 597 -2.18 -41.79 -7.67
N ILE A 598 -1.98 -40.79 -6.80
CA ILE A 598 -1.57 -40.96 -5.40
C ILE A 598 -2.77 -40.59 -4.52
N LEU A 599 -3.15 -41.47 -3.61
CA LEU A 599 -4.22 -41.27 -2.63
C LEU A 599 -3.60 -41.20 -1.23
N ASN A 600 -3.73 -40.05 -0.58
CA ASN A 600 -3.20 -39.82 0.76
C ASN A 600 -4.34 -39.85 1.78
N THR A 601 -4.15 -40.56 2.90
CA THR A 601 -5.09 -40.60 4.03
C THR A 601 -4.41 -40.03 5.28
N GLY A 602 -4.99 -38.98 5.89
CA GLY A 602 -4.39 -38.30 7.04
C GLY A 602 -5.05 -38.68 8.37
N GLU A 603 -4.24 -39.00 9.38
CA GLU A 603 -4.68 -39.13 10.77
C GLU A 603 -4.40 -37.84 11.57
N ASN A 604 -5.25 -37.55 12.56
CA ASN A 604 -5.18 -36.34 13.37
C ASN A 604 -4.31 -36.57 14.62
N LEU A 605 -3.00 -36.36 14.51
CA LEU A 605 -2.05 -36.51 15.63
C LEU A 605 -2.43 -35.71 16.89
N GLY A 606 -3.23 -34.65 16.77
CA GLY A 606 -3.71 -33.86 17.91
C GLY A 606 -4.65 -34.60 18.88
N GLU A 607 -5.26 -35.73 18.49
CA GLU A 607 -6.04 -36.55 19.43
C GLU A 607 -5.15 -37.45 20.32
N LEU A 608 -3.89 -37.71 19.92
CA LEU A 608 -2.95 -38.54 20.69
C LEU A 608 -2.27 -37.78 21.86
N PHE A 609 -2.25 -36.44 21.80
CA PHE A 609 -1.58 -35.57 22.78
C PHE A 609 -2.49 -35.01 23.87
N LEU A 610 -3.75 -35.46 23.95
CA LEU A 610 -4.69 -34.99 24.98
C LEU A 610 -4.31 -35.41 26.41
N ASP A 611 -3.40 -36.37 26.56
CA ASP A 611 -3.08 -36.98 27.86
C ASP A 611 -1.66 -36.68 28.40
N ASN A 612 -0.76 -36.03 27.65
CA ASN A 612 0.60 -35.70 28.15
C ASN A 612 1.09 -34.34 27.61
N GLU A 613 1.29 -33.38 28.51
CA GLU A 613 1.51 -31.96 28.19
C GLU A 613 2.97 -31.52 27.91
N GLU A 614 3.95 -32.42 27.78
CA GLU A 614 5.37 -32.00 27.72
C GLU A 614 6.26 -32.80 26.73
N MET A 615 6.01 -32.80 25.40
CA MET A 615 6.94 -33.41 24.42
C MET A 615 7.12 -32.65 23.09
N GLU A 616 8.33 -32.74 22.51
CA GLU A 616 8.72 -32.23 21.19
C GLU A 616 8.93 -33.38 20.18
N VAL A 617 8.63 -33.17 18.90
CA VAL A 617 8.77 -34.19 17.84
C VAL A 617 10.13 -34.06 17.15
N ILE A 618 11.01 -35.04 17.32
CA ILE A 618 12.28 -35.15 16.57
C ILE A 618 12.21 -36.37 15.64
N LEU A 619 12.19 -36.14 14.33
CA LEU A 619 12.22 -37.20 13.32
C LEU A 619 13.66 -37.70 13.13
N GLN A 620 14.00 -38.86 13.70
CA GLN A 620 15.23 -39.58 13.35
C GLN A 620 14.91 -40.89 12.65
N ARG A 621 15.21 -40.89 11.33
CA ARG A 621 15.36 -42.05 10.44
C ARG A 621 14.06 -42.77 10.03
N THR A 622 13.68 -42.61 8.77
CA THR A 622 12.68 -43.44 8.09
C THR A 622 13.27 -44.80 7.74
N ASN A 623 12.74 -45.87 8.32
CA ASN A 623 12.92 -47.23 7.81
C ASN A 623 11.67 -47.62 7.04
N MET A 624 11.83 -48.00 5.76
CA MET A 624 10.74 -48.54 4.96
C MET A 624 10.39 -49.95 5.49
N ALA A 625 9.39 -50.05 6.36
CA ALA A 625 8.84 -51.32 6.78
C ALA A 625 7.71 -51.73 5.81
N SER A 626 7.87 -52.84 5.10
CA SER A 626 6.82 -53.41 4.24
C SER A 626 5.61 -53.80 5.10
N PHE A 627 4.45 -53.18 4.92
CA PHE A 627 3.26 -53.50 5.69
C PHE A 627 2.44 -54.64 5.07
N LYS A 628 1.83 -55.47 5.92
CA LYS A 628 1.19 -56.75 5.58
C LYS A 628 -0.05 -56.93 6.46
N GLY A 629 -1.24 -57.00 5.87
CA GLY A 629 -2.47 -57.36 6.58
C GLY A 629 -3.72 -56.69 6.00
N SER A 630 -4.82 -57.44 5.93
CA SER A 630 -6.14 -56.98 5.45
C SER A 630 -6.95 -56.33 6.56
N TYR A 631 -7.79 -55.36 6.18
CA TYR A 631 -8.68 -54.61 7.07
C TYR A 631 -9.82 -55.48 7.62
N GLU A 632 -9.84 -55.69 8.94
CA GLU A 632 -11.08 -55.99 9.69
C GLU A 632 -10.90 -55.54 11.16
N GLY A 633 -11.67 -54.52 11.58
CA GLY A 633 -11.93 -54.14 12.99
C GLY A 633 -10.74 -53.61 13.82
N ASP A 634 -10.62 -52.28 13.93
CA ASP A 634 -9.93 -51.41 14.92
C ASP A 634 -8.59 -51.79 15.60
N LEU A 635 -7.96 -52.95 15.35
CA LEU A 635 -6.62 -53.29 15.86
C LEU A 635 -5.86 -54.17 14.85
N ILE A 636 -4.76 -53.67 14.29
CA ILE A 636 -3.93 -54.40 13.30
C ILE A 636 -2.76 -55.13 14.00
N GLN A 637 -2.63 -56.45 13.78
CA GLN A 637 -1.47 -57.26 14.21
C GLN A 637 -0.50 -57.54 13.04
N SER A 638 0.82 -57.47 13.28
CA SER A 638 1.85 -57.72 12.26
C SER A 638 2.17 -59.21 12.07
N ASN A 639 2.04 -59.75 10.86
CA ASN A 639 2.60 -61.06 10.48
C ASN A 639 3.32 -61.00 9.12
N THR A 640 4.29 -61.91 8.90
CA THR A 640 5.58 -61.69 8.22
C THR A 640 5.76 -62.11 6.74
N VAL A 641 4.80 -61.98 5.80
CA VAL A 641 5.04 -62.21 4.32
C VAL A 641 4.92 -60.96 3.38
N PRO A 642 5.98 -60.52 2.63
CA PRO A 642 6.03 -59.27 1.82
C PRO A 642 4.91 -59.17 0.77
N GLN A 643 4.37 -57.95 0.54
CA GLN A 643 3.39 -57.72 -0.53
C GLN A 643 4.05 -57.86 -1.90
N GLU A 644 3.60 -58.84 -2.70
CA GLU A 644 4.06 -59.04 -4.08
C GLU A 644 3.51 -57.93 -5.00
N ILE A 645 4.39 -57.26 -5.74
CA ILE A 645 4.03 -56.15 -6.63
C ILE A 645 3.51 -56.72 -7.96
N GLN A 646 2.25 -56.43 -8.29
CA GLN A 646 1.62 -56.76 -9.58
C GLN A 646 1.03 -55.50 -10.21
N GLU A 647 1.13 -55.39 -11.54
CA GLU A 647 0.65 -54.24 -12.29
C GLU A 647 -0.88 -54.07 -12.09
N GLY A 648 -1.30 -52.87 -11.67
CA GLY A 648 -2.71 -52.54 -11.41
C GLY A 648 -3.22 -52.79 -9.98
N LYS A 649 -2.38 -53.21 -9.02
CA LYS A 649 -2.78 -53.36 -7.60
C LYS A 649 -2.28 -52.22 -6.70
N GLU A 650 -3.07 -51.85 -5.70
CA GLU A 650 -2.71 -50.85 -4.67
C GLU A 650 -1.61 -51.37 -3.73
N ILE A 651 -0.64 -50.51 -3.42
CA ILE A 651 0.50 -50.80 -2.53
C ILE A 651 0.40 -49.90 -1.29
N VAL A 652 0.54 -50.48 -0.11
CA VAL A 652 0.43 -49.76 1.18
C VAL A 652 1.79 -49.69 1.87
N PHE A 653 2.18 -48.52 2.37
CA PHE A 653 3.43 -48.31 3.13
C PHE A 653 3.15 -47.50 4.41
N THR A 654 3.95 -47.73 5.46
CA THR A 654 3.83 -47.04 6.77
C THR A 654 5.21 -46.59 7.29
N TYR A 655 5.24 -45.73 8.30
CA TYR A 655 6.46 -45.25 8.98
C TYR A 655 6.27 -45.25 10.49
N ASP A 656 7.37 -45.39 11.25
CA ASP A 656 7.37 -45.31 12.71
C ASP A 656 7.95 -43.97 13.20
N VAL A 657 7.41 -43.44 14.31
CA VAL A 657 7.88 -42.21 14.98
C VAL A 657 8.22 -42.52 16.44
N THR A 658 9.36 -42.01 16.93
CA THR A 658 9.78 -42.14 18.33
C THR A 658 9.82 -40.76 19.00
N PHE A 659 9.28 -40.62 20.22
CA PHE A 659 9.12 -39.33 20.93
C PHE A 659 10.21 -39.10 22.00
N LYS A 660 10.56 -37.83 22.27
CA LYS A 660 11.46 -37.39 23.37
C LYS A 660 10.90 -36.14 24.10
N GLU A 661 11.21 -36.03 25.38
CA GLU A 661 10.76 -34.97 26.31
C GLU A 661 11.57 -33.67 26.15
N SER A 662 10.94 -32.50 26.36
CA SER A 662 11.51 -31.14 26.15
C SER A 662 11.10 -30.16 27.26
N GLU A 663 11.98 -29.21 27.62
CA GLU A 663 11.79 -28.25 28.74
C GLU A 663 10.94 -27.01 28.37
N ILE A 664 10.41 -26.92 27.15
CA ILE A 664 9.60 -25.78 26.69
C ILE A 664 8.13 -26.00 27.09
N LYS A 665 7.60 -25.11 27.95
CA LYS A 665 6.21 -25.16 28.42
C LYS A 665 5.23 -24.62 27.37
N TRP A 666 4.20 -25.39 27.06
CA TRP A 666 3.10 -25.00 26.16
C TRP A 666 1.80 -24.90 26.95
N GLY A 667 1.08 -23.78 26.85
CA GLY A 667 -0.17 -23.58 27.59
C GLY A 667 -1.12 -22.58 26.92
N LEU A 668 -2.42 -22.84 27.07
CA LEU A 668 -3.53 -22.00 26.61
C LEU A 668 -4.16 -21.35 27.83
N GLU A 669 -3.76 -20.11 28.17
CA GLU A 669 -4.27 -19.41 29.35
C GLU A 669 -4.88 -18.05 28.98
N VAL A 670 -6.21 -17.99 28.90
CA VAL A 670 -6.98 -16.73 28.94
C VAL A 670 -8.11 -16.91 29.96
N GLY A 671 -7.77 -16.88 31.25
CA GLY A 671 -8.68 -17.21 32.35
C GLY A 671 -9.11 -16.05 33.26
N HIS A 672 -8.46 -14.88 33.20
CA HIS A 672 -8.56 -13.90 34.30
C HIS A 672 -9.55 -12.74 34.11
N ILE A 673 -9.87 -12.34 32.86
CA ILE A 673 -10.53 -11.05 32.60
C ILE A 673 -12.06 -11.11 32.73
N PHE A 674 -12.69 -12.28 32.54
CA PHE A 674 -14.16 -12.36 32.43
C PHE A 674 -14.90 -12.49 33.78
N CYS A 675 -14.23 -13.01 34.83
CA CYS A 675 -14.88 -13.30 36.11
C CYS A 675 -15.17 -12.03 36.95
N SER A 676 -14.35 -10.99 36.81
CA SER A 676 -14.51 -9.70 37.51
C SER A 676 -15.68 -8.87 36.95
N TRP A 677 -15.95 -8.96 35.64
CA TRP A 677 -17.01 -8.21 34.97
C TRP A 677 -18.43 -8.65 35.36
N THR A 678 -18.62 -9.92 35.70
CA THR A 678 -19.93 -10.48 36.08
C THR A 678 -20.34 -10.19 37.53
N MET A 679 -19.37 -9.97 38.44
CA MET A 679 -19.64 -9.70 39.87
C MET A 679 -20.07 -8.23 40.12
N ILE A 680 -19.56 -7.29 39.32
CA ILE A 680 -19.88 -5.85 39.37
C ILE A 680 -21.34 -5.56 38.94
N LYS A 681 -21.98 -6.48 38.19
CA LYS A 681 -23.39 -6.34 37.76
C LYS A 681 -24.42 -6.74 38.82
N SER A 682 -24.02 -7.14 40.03
CA SER A 682 -24.98 -7.45 41.10
C SER A 682 -25.73 -6.20 41.58
N THR A 683 -27.06 -6.28 41.59
CA THR A 683 -27.98 -5.16 41.85
C THR A 683 -27.74 -4.49 43.22
N GLY A 684 -27.23 -5.25 44.20
CA GLY A 684 -26.93 -4.74 45.55
C GLY A 684 -25.73 -3.79 45.62
N PHE A 685 -24.74 -3.94 44.74
CA PHE A 685 -23.55 -3.08 44.72
C PHE A 685 -23.91 -1.65 44.28
N ARG A 686 -24.75 -1.51 43.25
CA ARG A 686 -25.20 -0.21 42.73
C ARG A 686 -25.99 0.60 43.75
N PHE A 687 -26.80 -0.06 44.58
CA PHE A 687 -27.63 0.59 45.58
C PHE A 687 -26.79 1.22 46.71
N LEU A 688 -25.78 0.49 47.22
CA LEU A 688 -24.91 1.00 48.30
C LEU A 688 -24.02 2.15 47.82
N SER A 689 -23.43 2.03 46.62
CA SER A 689 -22.61 3.10 46.04
C SER A 689 -23.44 4.36 45.71
N GLY A 690 -24.69 4.20 45.27
CA GLY A 690 -25.62 5.32 45.04
C GLY A 690 -26.01 6.05 46.33
N MET A 691 -26.18 5.32 47.43
CA MET A 691 -26.54 5.92 48.73
C MET A 691 -25.38 6.75 49.32
N VAL A 692 -24.13 6.28 49.19
CA VAL A 692 -22.93 7.01 49.63
C VAL A 692 -22.67 8.23 48.74
N ALA A 693 -22.83 8.11 47.42
CA ALA A 693 -22.71 9.23 46.48
C ALA A 693 -23.76 10.32 46.76
N MET A 694 -24.99 9.95 47.12
CA MET A 694 -26.01 10.93 47.53
C MET A 694 -25.66 11.67 48.82
N ILE A 695 -25.11 10.97 49.82
CA ILE A 695 -24.69 11.60 51.09
C ILE A 695 -23.54 12.58 50.85
N MET A 696 -22.58 12.21 50.01
CA MET A 696 -21.46 13.09 49.61
C MET A 696 -21.93 14.28 48.78
N MET A 697 -22.80 14.08 47.79
CA MET A 697 -23.35 15.18 46.98
C MET A 697 -24.16 16.16 47.84
N ARG A 698 -24.91 15.67 48.84
CA ARG A 698 -25.65 16.55 49.78
C ARG A 698 -24.75 17.39 50.67
N THR A 699 -23.55 16.90 51.02
CA THR A 699 -22.57 17.66 51.78
C THR A 699 -21.84 18.65 50.88
N LEU A 700 -21.47 18.25 49.66
CA LEU A 700 -20.78 19.09 48.68
C LEU A 700 -21.65 20.24 48.14
N TYR A 701 -22.94 20.00 47.88
CA TYR A 701 -23.87 21.03 47.38
C TYR A 701 -24.14 22.12 48.43
N LYS A 702 -24.08 21.75 49.71
CA LYS A 702 -24.31 22.68 50.83
C LYS A 702 -23.10 23.61 51.04
N ASP A 703 -21.90 23.12 50.75
CA ASP A 703 -20.67 23.94 50.77
C ASP A 703 -20.55 24.82 49.52
N ILE A 704 -20.93 24.33 48.34
CA ILE A 704 -20.92 25.11 47.09
C ILE A 704 -22.00 26.21 47.09
N SER A 705 -23.18 25.95 47.68
CA SER A 705 -24.25 26.95 47.87
C SER A 705 -23.84 28.10 48.81
N ASN A 706 -22.93 27.86 49.76
CA ASN A 706 -22.40 28.90 50.65
C ASN A 706 -21.29 29.73 49.97
N TYR A 707 -20.57 29.14 49.01
CA TYR A 707 -19.55 29.83 48.21
C TYR A 707 -20.14 30.68 47.06
N ASN A 708 -21.33 30.31 46.55
CA ASN A 708 -21.99 31.00 45.44
C ASN A 708 -22.92 32.17 45.85
N GLN A 709 -22.89 32.64 47.12
CA GLN A 709 -23.59 33.88 47.54
C GLN A 709 -22.76 35.15 47.34
N LEU A 710 -21.61 35.08 46.68
CA LEU A 710 -20.79 36.23 46.32
C LEU A 710 -20.61 36.27 44.80
N GLU A 711 -21.06 37.38 44.24
CA GLU A 711 -20.92 37.88 42.87
C GLU A 711 -21.92 37.37 41.81
N THR A 712 -22.51 38.39 41.20
CA THR A 712 -23.73 38.53 40.44
C THR A 712 -23.49 38.58 38.92
N GLU A 713 -24.55 38.23 38.20
CA GLU A 713 -25.01 38.80 36.91
C GLU A 713 -24.47 38.25 35.56
N ASP A 714 -25.49 37.82 34.78
CA ASP A 714 -25.70 37.82 33.32
C ASP A 714 -24.96 36.79 32.44
N ASP A 715 -25.59 35.66 32.05
CA ASP A 715 -26.63 35.45 31.00
C ASP A 715 -25.96 35.10 29.64
N ALA A 716 -26.42 34.23 28.74
CA ALA A 716 -27.45 33.20 28.62
C ALA A 716 -27.22 32.48 27.26
N GLN A 717 -28.00 31.41 26.99
CA GLN A 717 -28.32 30.80 25.68
C GLN A 717 -27.34 29.78 25.04
N GLU A 718 -27.76 28.75 24.31
CA GLU A 718 -29.01 27.96 24.15
C GLU A 718 -28.63 26.80 23.19
N GLU A 719 -29.27 25.64 23.38
CA GLU A 719 -29.08 24.43 22.57
C GLU A 719 -29.94 24.43 21.29
N THR A 720 -29.41 23.88 20.18
CA THR A 720 -30.12 23.12 19.11
C THR A 720 -29.06 22.29 18.35
N GLY A 721 -29.20 21.08 17.80
CA GLY A 721 -30.22 20.02 17.76
C GLY A 721 -29.76 18.97 16.70
N TRP A 722 -29.51 17.70 17.09
CA TRP A 722 -29.20 16.57 16.17
C TRP A 722 -29.98 15.29 16.53
N LYS A 723 -31.23 15.42 16.99
CA LYS A 723 -32.16 14.29 17.00
C LYS A 723 -32.62 14.02 15.56
N LEU A 724 -32.10 12.96 14.94
CA LEU A 724 -32.82 12.02 14.08
C LEU A 724 -31.84 10.97 13.52
N VAL A 725 -32.11 9.70 13.82
CA VAL A 725 -31.94 8.46 13.02
C VAL A 725 -31.60 7.26 13.93
N HIS A 726 -32.70 6.62 14.33
CA HIS A 726 -33.01 5.19 14.56
C HIS A 726 -31.99 4.18 15.08
N GLY A 727 -32.48 3.41 16.06
CA GLY A 727 -31.94 2.12 16.45
C GLY A 727 -32.54 0.95 15.66
N ASP A 728 -31.73 -0.12 15.58
CA ASP A 728 -32.14 -1.51 15.41
C ASP A 728 -30.94 -2.45 15.64
N PHE A 729 -30.34 -2.44 16.84
CA PHE A 729 -29.23 -3.36 17.16
C PHE A 729 -29.30 -4.12 18.51
N PHE A 730 -30.36 -3.93 19.31
CA PHE A 730 -30.43 -4.59 20.62
C PHE A 730 -31.79 -5.24 20.89
N ARG A 731 -32.02 -6.41 20.29
CA ARG A 731 -32.87 -7.46 20.87
C ARG A 731 -31.98 -8.58 21.40
N THR A 732 -32.14 -8.92 22.68
CA THR A 732 -31.55 -10.10 23.31
C THR A 732 -32.33 -11.36 22.95
N HIS A 733 -31.63 -12.45 22.61
CA HIS A 733 -32.26 -13.76 22.45
C HIS A 733 -32.54 -14.38 23.83
N GLU A 734 -33.80 -14.75 24.07
CA GLU A 734 -34.20 -15.58 25.21
C GLU A 734 -33.59 -16.97 25.05
N SER A 735 -33.13 -17.57 26.16
CA SER A 735 -32.61 -18.94 26.32
C SER A 735 -31.07 -19.14 26.36
N PHE A 736 -30.35 -18.48 27.27
CA PHE A 736 -29.08 -19.04 27.80
C PHE A 736 -28.79 -18.52 29.23
N PRO A 737 -28.78 -19.37 30.28
CA PRO A 737 -28.42 -18.91 31.62
C PRO A 737 -26.91 -18.63 31.72
N VAL A 738 -26.57 -17.44 32.23
CA VAL A 738 -25.21 -16.91 32.48
C VAL A 738 -24.33 -17.85 33.33
N THR A 739 -24.92 -18.84 33.99
CA THR A 739 -24.24 -19.85 34.81
C THR A 739 -23.44 -20.90 34.02
N CYS A 740 -23.67 -21.04 32.69
CA CYS A 740 -22.95 -22.05 31.88
C CYS A 740 -21.51 -21.62 31.50
N LEU A 741 -21.18 -20.32 31.53
CA LEU A 741 -19.88 -19.81 31.07
C LEU A 741 -18.70 -20.14 31.99
N HIS A 742 -18.90 -20.20 33.32
CA HIS A 742 -17.80 -20.39 34.26
C HIS A 742 -17.21 -21.82 34.26
N LYS A 743 -18.04 -22.83 33.97
CA LYS A 743 -17.59 -24.23 33.88
C LYS A 743 -16.95 -24.57 32.53
N MET A 744 -17.23 -23.79 31.47
CA MET A 744 -16.57 -23.95 30.16
C MET A 744 -15.05 -23.68 30.21
N PHE A 745 -14.56 -22.94 31.21
CA PHE A 745 -13.16 -22.50 31.28
C PHE A 745 -12.37 -23.07 32.48
N LYS A 746 -12.85 -24.13 33.15
CA LYS A 746 -12.14 -24.86 34.23
C LYS A 746 -11.49 -23.97 35.33
N GLY A 747 -12.15 -22.88 35.76
CA GLY A 747 -11.62 -22.01 36.83
C GLY A 747 -11.66 -22.68 38.21
N ASN A 748 -10.50 -22.93 38.83
CA ASN A 748 -10.39 -23.68 40.09
C ASN A 748 -10.39 -22.82 41.39
N GLU A 749 -10.34 -21.48 41.32
CA GLU A 749 -10.07 -20.62 42.49
C GLU A 749 -11.22 -19.64 42.84
N CYS A 750 -12.48 -20.06 42.64
CA CYS A 750 -13.65 -19.19 42.84
C CYS A 750 -13.77 -18.61 44.26
N LYS A 751 -13.30 -19.35 45.29
CA LYS A 751 -13.32 -18.89 46.69
C LYS A 751 -12.33 -17.75 46.96
N ARG A 752 -11.12 -17.83 46.37
CA ARG A 752 -10.05 -16.85 46.59
C ARG A 752 -10.36 -15.53 45.89
N ILE A 753 -10.97 -15.60 44.71
CA ILE A 753 -11.41 -14.43 43.94
C ILE A 753 -12.58 -13.74 44.66
N ALA A 754 -13.59 -14.50 45.11
CA ALA A 754 -14.70 -13.94 45.89
C ALA A 754 -14.23 -13.23 47.16
N LEU A 755 -13.23 -13.79 47.86
CA LEU A 755 -12.63 -13.17 49.04
C LEU A 755 -11.92 -11.86 48.69
N LYS A 756 -11.06 -11.85 47.65
CA LYS A 756 -10.34 -10.63 47.24
C LYS A 756 -11.28 -9.51 46.82
N THR A 757 -12.33 -9.82 46.05
CA THR A 757 -13.35 -8.84 45.64
C THR A 757 -14.14 -8.29 46.83
N ALA A 758 -14.47 -9.13 47.82
CA ALA A 758 -15.24 -8.70 48.98
C ALA A 758 -14.48 -7.75 49.92
N PHE A 759 -13.15 -7.84 49.98
CA PHE A 759 -12.35 -7.09 50.96
C PHE A 759 -11.54 -5.93 50.37
N ILE A 760 -10.93 -6.08 49.18
CA ILE A 760 -9.96 -5.12 48.66
C ILE A 760 -10.64 -3.81 48.24
N PHE A 761 -11.73 -3.88 47.46
CA PHE A 761 -12.37 -2.70 46.91
C PHE A 761 -13.09 -1.84 47.98
N PRO A 762 -13.96 -2.40 48.85
CA PRO A 762 -14.55 -1.62 49.94
C PRO A 762 -13.49 -1.11 50.93
N GLY A 763 -12.40 -1.86 51.12
CA GLY A 763 -11.30 -1.48 52.01
C GLY A 763 -10.57 -0.22 51.54
N ILE A 764 -10.24 -0.12 50.24
CA ILE A 764 -9.57 1.05 49.68
C ILE A 764 -10.47 2.29 49.74
N LEU A 765 -11.75 2.15 49.39
CA LEU A 765 -12.70 3.27 49.47
C LEU A 765 -12.92 3.75 50.91
N PHE A 766 -13.05 2.83 51.86
CA PHE A 766 -13.16 3.19 53.27
C PHE A 766 -11.88 3.85 53.79
N ALA A 767 -10.70 3.40 53.37
CA ALA A 767 -9.43 4.01 53.75
C ALA A 767 -9.32 5.48 53.27
N ILE A 768 -9.70 5.74 52.01
CA ILE A 768 -9.74 7.11 51.46
C ILE A 768 -10.75 7.96 52.24
N PHE A 769 -11.97 7.44 52.46
CA PHE A 769 -12.99 8.14 53.25
C PHE A 769 -12.53 8.43 54.68
N PHE A 770 -11.84 7.48 55.32
CA PHE A 770 -11.32 7.62 56.67
C PHE A 770 -10.26 8.72 56.74
N VAL A 771 -9.29 8.72 55.81
CA VAL A 771 -8.23 9.76 55.77
C VAL A 771 -8.83 11.15 55.56
N VAL A 772 -9.78 11.28 54.64
CA VAL A 772 -10.49 12.55 54.40
C VAL A 772 -11.25 13.01 55.64
N ASN A 773 -12.06 12.14 56.27
CA ASN A 773 -12.85 12.50 57.45
C ASN A 773 -11.96 12.82 58.68
N THR A 774 -10.80 12.16 58.81
CA THR A 774 -9.83 12.46 59.87
C THR A 774 -9.19 13.84 59.68
N HIS A 775 -9.01 14.28 58.43
CA HIS A 775 -8.52 15.63 58.13
C HIS A 775 -9.58 16.70 58.42
N ILE A 776 -10.85 16.43 58.08
CA ILE A 776 -12.00 17.32 58.39
C ILE A 776 -12.16 17.50 59.92
N TRP A 777 -11.88 16.46 60.71
CA TRP A 777 -11.82 16.57 62.17
C TRP A 777 -10.70 17.47 62.69
N GLY A 778 -9.53 17.45 62.02
CA GLY A 778 -8.41 18.33 62.36
C GLY A 778 -8.76 19.81 62.20
N GLU A 779 -9.61 20.14 61.23
CA GLU A 779 -10.06 21.50 60.91
C GLU A 779 -11.29 21.96 61.73
N GLN A 780 -11.74 21.18 62.73
CA GLN A 780 -12.94 21.46 63.56
C GLN A 780 -14.23 21.74 62.77
N SER A 781 -14.35 21.19 61.56
CA SER A 781 -15.52 21.41 60.70
C SER A 781 -16.74 20.61 61.19
N SER A 782 -17.92 21.25 61.16
CA SER A 782 -19.20 20.67 61.58
C SER A 782 -19.73 19.56 60.66
N GLY A 783 -19.08 19.35 59.51
CA GLY A 783 -19.37 18.27 58.56
C GLY A 783 -18.72 16.92 58.89
N ALA A 784 -17.88 16.84 59.93
CA ALA A 784 -17.13 15.63 60.24
C ALA A 784 -18.01 14.54 60.90
N ILE A 785 -17.95 13.33 60.35
CA ILE A 785 -18.73 12.20 60.90
C ILE A 785 -18.06 11.69 62.19
N PRO A 786 -18.82 11.49 63.28
CA PRO A 786 -18.29 10.91 64.52
C PRO A 786 -17.68 9.53 64.30
N PHE A 787 -16.55 9.22 64.95
CA PHE A 787 -15.86 7.93 64.80
C PHE A 787 -16.73 6.71 65.11
N GLY A 788 -17.64 6.81 66.09
CA GLY A 788 -18.62 5.75 66.37
C GLY A 788 -19.52 5.44 65.17
N THR A 789 -19.93 6.46 64.42
CA THR A 789 -20.75 6.34 63.22
C THR A 789 -19.92 5.80 62.03
N MET A 790 -18.65 6.19 61.91
CA MET A 790 -17.75 5.61 60.90
C MET A 790 -17.51 4.13 61.13
N PHE A 791 -17.32 3.71 62.39
CA PHE A 791 -17.16 2.31 62.74
C PHE A 791 -18.44 1.51 62.48
N ALA A 792 -19.62 2.07 62.79
CA ALA A 792 -20.89 1.45 62.45
C ALA A 792 -21.09 1.27 60.94
N LEU A 793 -20.72 2.27 60.13
CA LEU A 793 -20.76 2.18 58.67
C LEU A 793 -19.78 1.14 58.12
N PHE A 794 -18.58 1.05 58.68
CA PHE A 794 -17.61 0.00 58.35
C PHE A 794 -18.19 -1.39 58.59
N CYS A 795 -18.74 -1.63 59.79
CA CYS A 795 -19.33 -2.91 60.15
C CYS A 795 -20.55 -3.26 59.29
N LEU A 796 -21.41 -2.28 58.98
CA LEU A 796 -22.58 -2.47 58.14
C LEU A 796 -22.19 -2.78 56.69
N TRP A 797 -21.21 -2.06 56.15
CA TRP A 797 -20.74 -2.25 54.79
C TRP A 797 -20.06 -3.62 54.60
N PHE A 798 -19.07 -3.96 55.44
CA PHE A 798 -18.40 -5.25 55.35
C PHE A 798 -19.33 -6.42 55.73
N GLY A 799 -20.20 -6.23 56.72
CA GLY A 799 -21.15 -7.25 57.15
C GLY A 799 -22.13 -7.64 56.04
N ILE A 800 -22.71 -6.67 55.34
CA ILE A 800 -23.71 -6.93 54.30
C ILE A 800 -23.05 -7.32 52.97
N SER A 801 -21.97 -6.64 52.56
CA SER A 801 -21.35 -6.89 51.26
C SER A 801 -20.69 -8.26 51.17
N VAL A 802 -20.03 -8.73 52.23
CA VAL A 802 -19.43 -10.07 52.24
C VAL A 802 -20.51 -11.15 52.15
N LEU A 803 -21.60 -11.02 52.90
CA LEU A 803 -22.72 -11.98 52.88
C LEU A 803 -23.40 -12.06 51.50
N LEU A 804 -23.68 -10.92 50.87
CA LEU A 804 -24.33 -10.88 49.55
C LEU A 804 -23.47 -11.48 48.44
N ILE A 805 -22.15 -11.26 48.48
CA ILE A 805 -21.20 -11.84 47.50
C ILE A 805 -21.15 -13.37 47.62
N PHE A 806 -21.16 -13.90 48.85
CA PHE A 806 -21.18 -15.34 49.07
C PHE A 806 -22.53 -15.99 48.70
N ILE A 807 -23.66 -15.35 49.01
CA ILE A 807 -25.00 -15.83 48.63
C ILE A 807 -25.16 -15.87 47.10
N GLY A 808 -24.66 -14.86 46.38
CA GLY A 808 -24.66 -14.84 44.91
C GLY A 808 -23.81 -15.94 44.26
N SER A 809 -22.79 -16.45 44.97
CA SER A 809 -21.89 -17.51 44.47
C SER A 809 -22.41 -18.93 44.67
N TYR A 810 -23.42 -19.13 45.53
CA TYR A 810 -23.90 -20.45 45.93
C TYR A 810 -24.68 -21.24 44.85
N PRO A 811 -25.59 -20.62 44.06
CA PRO A 811 -26.37 -21.33 43.03
C PRO A 811 -25.51 -21.91 41.90
N THR A 812 -24.33 -21.33 41.66
CA THR A 812 -23.36 -21.72 40.62
C THR A 812 -22.65 -23.04 40.92
N SER A 813 -22.59 -23.47 42.18
CA SER A 813 -21.87 -24.69 42.57
C SER A 813 -22.72 -25.97 42.49
N VAL A 814 -24.06 -25.84 42.51
CA VAL A 814 -24.97 -26.99 42.74
C VAL A 814 -25.67 -27.49 41.45
N THR A 815 -25.69 -26.73 40.36
CA THR A 815 -26.31 -27.19 39.10
C THR A 815 -25.38 -28.14 38.31
N LYS A 816 -25.68 -29.44 38.34
CA LYS A 816 -25.22 -30.43 37.37
C LYS A 816 -26.28 -30.51 36.26
N SER A 817 -26.11 -29.78 35.16
CA SER A 817 -26.87 -30.05 33.92
C SER A 817 -25.94 -30.46 32.79
N GLN A 818 -26.31 -31.59 32.20
CA GLN A 818 -25.74 -32.29 31.06
C GLN A 818 -25.40 -31.36 29.90
N LEU A 819 -24.13 -31.31 29.49
CA LEU A 819 -23.72 -30.69 28.23
C LEU A 819 -23.52 -31.80 27.19
N SER A 820 -24.57 -32.04 26.40
CA SER A 820 -24.46 -32.75 25.14
C SER A 820 -23.54 -31.98 24.19
N ARG A 821 -22.51 -32.67 23.70
CA ARG A 821 -21.64 -32.37 22.54
C ARG A 821 -21.85 -30.99 21.89
N ILE A 822 -21.07 -30.01 22.33
CA ILE A 822 -20.60 -28.94 21.45
C ILE A 822 -19.13 -29.26 21.16
N ARG A 823 -18.90 -29.82 19.97
CA ARG A 823 -17.57 -30.17 19.45
C ARG A 823 -16.91 -28.85 19.04
N SER A 824 -16.13 -28.23 19.91
CA SER A 824 -15.25 -27.14 19.52
C SER A 824 -14.17 -27.71 18.61
N LYS A 825 -14.01 -27.15 17.40
CA LYS A 825 -12.83 -27.43 16.56
C LYS A 825 -11.61 -26.95 17.34
N THR A 826 -10.81 -27.88 17.85
CA THR A 826 -9.50 -27.61 18.42
C THR A 826 -8.59 -27.09 17.30
N LYS A 827 -7.98 -25.92 17.51
CA LYS A 827 -6.95 -25.38 16.59
C LYS A 827 -5.71 -26.28 16.68
N LYS A 828 -5.21 -26.73 15.52
CA LYS A 828 -4.20 -27.79 15.35
C LYS A 828 -2.72 -27.36 15.57
N ILE A 829 -2.43 -26.24 16.21
CA ILE A 829 -1.05 -25.76 16.36
C ILE A 829 -0.84 -25.14 17.76
N PRO A 830 0.08 -25.65 18.59
CA PRO A 830 0.52 -24.94 19.79
C PRO A 830 1.41 -23.74 19.36
N ARG A 831 1.12 -22.54 19.87
CA ARG A 831 1.92 -21.34 19.63
C ARG A 831 2.82 -21.08 20.84
N GLN A 832 4.05 -20.66 20.57
CA GLN A 832 4.95 -20.19 21.62
C GLN A 832 4.35 -18.91 22.20
N VAL A 833 4.12 -18.89 23.51
CA VAL A 833 3.64 -17.69 24.20
C VAL A 833 4.85 -16.74 24.31
N PRO A 834 4.82 -15.54 23.71
CA PRO A 834 5.89 -14.56 23.87
C PRO A 834 5.97 -14.12 25.35
N GLU A 835 7.16 -13.73 25.82
CA GLU A 835 7.30 -13.18 27.18
C GLU A 835 6.33 -12.01 27.37
N GLN A 836 5.48 -12.11 28.40
CA GLN A 836 4.48 -11.07 28.62
C GLN A 836 5.15 -9.75 29.04
N PRO A 837 4.78 -8.62 28.41
CA PRO A 837 5.22 -7.30 28.85
C PRO A 837 4.89 -7.07 30.32
N TRP A 838 5.73 -6.34 31.05
CA TRP A 838 5.60 -6.18 32.51
C TRP A 838 4.23 -5.66 32.98
N TYR A 839 3.50 -4.92 32.15
CA TYR A 839 2.16 -4.37 32.45
C TYR A 839 1.00 -5.37 32.23
N MET A 840 1.24 -6.50 31.57
CA MET A 840 0.28 -7.62 31.43
C MET A 840 0.41 -8.62 32.60
N LYS A 841 1.27 -8.34 33.58
CA LYS A 841 1.38 -9.12 34.80
C LYS A 841 0.04 -9.09 35.56
N PRO A 842 -0.42 -10.24 36.10
CA PRO A 842 -1.74 -10.36 36.73
C PRO A 842 -2.00 -9.30 37.81
N GLU A 843 -0.97 -8.92 38.58
CA GLU A 843 -1.12 -7.91 39.63
C GLU A 843 -1.41 -6.50 39.10
N ILE A 844 -0.87 -6.15 37.93
CA ILE A 844 -1.03 -4.83 37.29
C ILE A 844 -2.32 -4.78 36.49
N THR A 845 -2.62 -5.86 35.77
CA THR A 845 -3.86 -5.98 34.99
C THR A 845 -5.09 -6.02 35.90
N ASP A 846 -5.00 -6.67 37.06
CA ASP A 846 -6.04 -6.63 38.08
C ASP A 846 -6.30 -5.17 38.51
N VAL A 847 -5.26 -4.41 38.87
CA VAL A 847 -5.41 -3.00 39.31
C VAL A 847 -6.04 -2.11 38.23
N LEU A 848 -5.60 -2.23 36.97
CA LEU A 848 -6.15 -1.47 35.83
C LEU A 848 -7.61 -1.82 35.56
N CYS A 849 -7.97 -3.10 35.61
CA CYS A 849 -9.35 -3.55 35.42
C CYS A 849 -10.31 -3.08 36.53
N TYR A 850 -9.80 -2.79 37.74
CA TYR A 850 -10.62 -2.23 38.83
C TYR A 850 -10.71 -0.69 38.82
N PHE A 851 -9.68 0.01 38.32
CA PHE A 851 -9.65 1.49 38.30
C PHE A 851 -10.47 2.12 37.17
N LEU A 852 -10.43 1.54 35.96
CA LEU A 852 -11.09 2.11 34.77
C LEU A 852 -12.63 2.21 34.89
N PRO A 853 -13.35 1.19 35.42
CA PRO A 853 -14.81 1.29 35.59
C PRO A 853 -15.22 2.27 36.71
N ALA A 854 -14.36 2.44 37.73
CA ALA A 854 -14.59 3.39 38.82
C ALA A 854 -14.49 4.83 38.32
N LEU A 855 -13.49 5.12 37.47
CA LEU A 855 -13.35 6.43 36.81
C LEU A 855 -14.57 6.75 35.95
N TRP A 856 -15.05 5.78 35.16
CA TRP A 856 -16.23 5.95 34.30
C TRP A 856 -17.52 6.18 35.09
N THR A 857 -17.68 5.51 36.24
CA THR A 857 -18.85 5.69 37.11
C THR A 857 -18.84 7.05 37.80
N VAL A 858 -17.68 7.55 38.22
CA VAL A 858 -17.52 8.91 38.75
C VAL A 858 -17.87 9.95 37.68
N VAL A 859 -17.37 9.79 36.45
CA VAL A 859 -17.70 10.64 35.31
C VAL A 859 -19.21 10.67 35.05
N LYS A 860 -19.87 9.50 35.03
CA LYS A 860 -21.31 9.40 34.75
C LYS A 860 -22.20 10.01 35.85
N ILE A 861 -21.75 9.98 37.10
CA ILE A 861 -22.45 10.60 38.23
C ILE A 861 -22.23 12.13 38.22
N THR A 862 -21.05 12.60 37.84
CA THR A 862 -20.77 14.04 37.71
C THR A 862 -21.48 14.71 36.53
N THR A 863 -21.84 13.95 35.49
CA THR A 863 -22.48 14.49 34.27
C THR A 863 -24.01 14.41 34.25
N GLY A 864 -24.68 14.14 35.38
CA GLY A 864 -26.12 14.36 35.53
C GLY A 864 -27.05 13.63 34.53
N GLY A 865 -26.71 12.41 34.12
CA GLY A 865 -27.57 11.61 33.23
C GLY A 865 -28.71 10.94 33.98
N GLY A 866 -29.87 11.61 34.04
CA GLY A 866 -31.12 11.05 34.56
C GLY A 866 -31.64 9.89 33.71
N GLU A 867 -32.18 8.87 34.39
CA GLU A 867 -32.99 7.80 33.81
C GLU A 867 -34.20 8.38 33.08
N LEU A 868 -34.50 7.87 31.88
CA LEU A 868 -35.86 7.79 31.35
C LEU A 868 -35.91 6.69 30.28
N THR A 869 -36.41 5.53 30.75
CA THR A 869 -37.06 4.38 30.05
C THR A 869 -36.55 3.94 28.69
#